data_AF-A0A5R9IMJ6-F1
#
_entry.id   AF-A0A5R9IMJ6-F1
#
_cell.length_a   1.000
_cell.length_b   1.000
_cell.length_c   1.000
_cell.angle_alpha   90.00
_cell.angle_beta   90.00
_cell.angle_gamma   90.00
#
_symmetry.space_group_name_H-M   'P 1'
#
loop_
_entity.id
_entity.type
_entity.pdbx_description
1 polymer ?
#
loop_
_entity_poly.entity_id
_entity_poly.type
_entity_poly.pdbx_seq_one_letter_code
_entity_poly.pdbx_strand_id
1 'polypeptide(L)'
;MKKTITLGALLMASTSLLFAAKSIAGSWQQNVNIGGFSSVNIYTPDSTSAIGDGKSLMIVLHGCVQPISNYLTANLEDAAEQHGMVIAVPDAMNKAGYSCWSYWQGAINRTSGDYKNLINLANAMSGDVTRDIDPDQVYLTGLSSGGAFAQQAACVAPDIFAGVAPSAGPTLGTSSNGALNTCEVVTSSTFKSRCESYAGSYSNHLDDQIAVVGHGTADTTVDTCYNQQNANGYAAVYGVTQLSGTNTLADDATRTASETLWSNNRVAMIWFDGLDHSWSGGAGASGQYVAGNSINFATYLGQFFADNNLRVDRNAGPVISNHAAIDNTGSLLVSGYAVDAEGSVGNVAIRVYALDSGAPVLMETINTSAAPSDGYYSASSATLNDGLYLVEAQATDNESKMGDIASFTVRVGPEPAAEAPVISGISVAVVGQCATVTGTVVDANQNLQSVTAAFANGSNSATVSNNAFTVEQCNLPGGNNSVTVTATDTTAMSSSESASFTIDAGQTGDYNYHINEGHITWGSGYSACYLAFGTSDFTMREYPAGTSQCNWVADGEPSCKGPNQACSVPTTPLDSDGDGVADSLDNCPNAANANQADNDNDGIGNVCDSTPDGNILDADNDGVNDSIDNCPNTANADQADNDNDGIGNVCDATPDGTIADADSDGIEDALDNCPLIANADQADADADGTGDVCDATPNGDFACVEYTASNYSHVSAGRATNNLGIAYAVGSNDNLGLWNIFITTTLAQTSDGYYELGSCPAN
;
A
#
# COMPACT_ATOMS: atom_id res chain seq x y z
N MET A 1 72.18 34.13 12.29
CA MET A 1 71.31 34.10 11.10
C MET A 1 70.19 33.12 11.38
N LYS A 2 68.95 33.61 11.46
CA LYS A 2 67.75 32.78 11.64
C LYS A 2 67.50 32.01 10.35
N LYS A 3 67.26 30.69 10.45
CA LYS A 3 66.49 29.93 9.46
C LYS A 3 65.48 29.07 10.20
N THR A 4 64.23 29.46 10.01
CA THR A 4 62.99 28.78 10.39
C THR A 4 62.72 27.68 9.38
N ILE A 5 62.44 26.43 9.80
CA ILE A 5 61.63 25.46 9.04
C ILE A 5 60.79 24.64 10.04
N THR A 6 59.51 25.01 10.08
CA THR A 6 58.25 24.25 10.18
C THR A 6 58.23 22.91 10.93
N LEU A 7 57.48 22.88 12.04
CA LEU A 7 56.97 21.67 12.71
C LEU A 7 55.63 21.29 12.07
N GLY A 8 55.57 20.13 11.40
CA GLY A 8 54.31 19.51 10.99
C GLY A 8 53.75 18.69 12.16
N ALA A 9 52.54 19.01 12.59
CA ALA A 9 51.81 18.27 13.60
C ALA A 9 51.35 16.92 13.02
N LEU A 10 51.74 15.84 13.69
CA LEU A 10 51.29 14.48 13.41
C LEU A 10 49.85 14.36 13.97
N LEU A 11 48.84 14.37 13.09
CA LEU A 11 47.48 13.96 13.48
C LEU A 11 47.50 12.42 13.64
N MET A 12 47.38 11.95 14.89
CA MET A 12 47.06 10.54 15.14
C MET A 12 45.60 10.32 14.76
N ALA A 13 45.36 9.66 13.63
CA ALA A 13 44.07 9.08 13.30
C ALA A 13 43.84 7.89 14.26
N SER A 14 42.96 8.08 15.22
CA SER A 14 42.38 6.99 16.00
C SER A 14 41.48 6.16 15.08
N THR A 15 41.96 5.00 14.66
CA THR A 15 41.14 3.97 14.02
C THR A 15 40.14 3.45 15.04
N SER A 16 38.90 3.95 14.96
CA SER A 16 37.75 3.35 15.60
C SER A 16 37.56 1.94 15.00
N LEU A 17 37.96 0.92 15.74
CA LEU A 17 37.53 -0.45 15.50
C LEU A 17 36.02 -0.49 15.74
N LEU A 18 35.26 -0.31 14.66
CA LEU A 18 33.86 -0.71 14.61
C LEU A 18 33.86 -2.24 14.77
N PHE A 19 33.51 -2.70 15.97
CA PHE A 19 33.06 -4.07 16.13
C PHE A 19 31.79 -4.19 15.31
N ALA A 20 31.85 -4.91 14.19
CA ALA A 20 30.65 -5.39 13.53
C ALA A 20 29.87 -6.18 14.60
N ALA A 21 28.71 -5.65 15.00
CA ALA A 21 27.76 -6.42 15.76
C ALA A 21 27.52 -7.71 14.96
N LYS A 22 27.70 -8.87 15.59
CA LYS A 22 27.17 -10.10 15.00
C LYS A 22 25.67 -9.86 14.86
N SER A 23 25.17 -9.87 13.63
CA SER A 23 23.74 -9.97 13.41
C SER A 23 23.23 -11.16 14.20
N ILE A 24 22.07 -10.98 14.83
CA ILE A 24 21.30 -12.13 15.28
C ILE A 24 21.00 -12.91 13.98
N ALA A 25 21.30 -14.20 14.00
CA ALA A 25 21.15 -15.05 12.83
C ALA A 25 19.80 -15.75 12.94
N GLY A 26 19.10 -15.82 11.81
CA GLY A 26 17.91 -16.62 11.62
C GLY A 26 18.14 -18.11 11.91
N SER A 27 17.10 -18.92 11.71
CA SER A 27 17.14 -20.34 12.08
C SER A 27 16.57 -21.27 11.02
N TRP A 28 17.18 -22.46 10.93
CA TRP A 28 16.68 -23.58 10.13
C TRP A 28 15.55 -24.31 10.85
N GLN A 29 14.40 -24.38 10.20
CA GLN A 29 13.34 -25.34 10.48
C GLN A 29 13.50 -26.51 9.51
N GLN A 30 13.57 -27.74 10.00
CA GLN A 30 13.82 -28.91 9.15
C GLN A 30 12.60 -29.82 9.09
N ASN A 31 12.40 -30.46 7.94
CA ASN A 31 11.32 -31.41 7.68
C ASN A 31 9.91 -30.85 7.96
N VAL A 32 9.68 -29.59 7.58
CA VAL A 32 8.38 -28.94 7.68
C VAL A 32 7.44 -29.50 6.62
N ASN A 33 6.19 -29.81 6.99
CA ASN A 33 5.14 -30.21 6.05
C ASN A 33 4.34 -28.97 5.62
N ILE A 34 4.51 -28.54 4.38
CA ILE A 34 3.92 -27.31 3.85
C ILE A 34 3.86 -27.37 2.32
N GLY A 35 2.90 -26.68 1.70
CA GLY A 35 2.82 -26.57 0.24
C GLY A 35 2.52 -27.88 -0.50
N GLY A 36 2.08 -28.92 0.20
CA GLY A 36 1.92 -30.27 -0.37
C GLY A 36 3.20 -31.10 -0.39
N PHE A 37 4.31 -30.61 0.17
CA PHE A 37 5.52 -31.37 0.43
C PHE A 37 5.53 -31.93 1.86
N SER A 38 5.93 -33.19 2.01
CA SER A 38 6.05 -33.81 3.34
C SER A 38 7.30 -33.40 4.11
N SER A 39 8.30 -32.83 3.43
CA SER A 39 9.55 -32.39 4.05
C SER A 39 10.13 -31.21 3.28
N VAL A 40 10.21 -30.06 3.94
CA VAL A 40 10.87 -28.84 3.47
C VAL A 40 11.82 -28.37 4.57
N ASN A 41 13.07 -28.09 4.23
CA ASN A 41 13.96 -27.33 5.11
C ASN A 41 13.79 -25.85 4.81
N ILE A 42 13.52 -25.04 5.82
CA ILE A 42 13.26 -23.61 5.68
C ILE A 42 14.23 -22.82 6.54
N TYR A 43 14.93 -21.87 5.97
CA TYR A 43 15.70 -20.87 6.71
C TYR A 43 14.98 -19.53 6.62
N THR A 44 14.69 -18.92 7.76
CA THR A 44 14.08 -17.58 7.83
C THR A 44 15.12 -16.62 8.36
N PRO A 45 15.60 -15.66 7.56
CA PRO A 45 16.59 -14.68 7.99
C PRO A 45 15.96 -13.63 8.89
N ASP A 46 16.78 -12.98 9.71
CA ASP A 46 16.32 -11.84 10.52
C ASP A 46 16.21 -10.58 9.65
N SER A 47 17.03 -10.44 8.61
CA SER A 47 17.01 -9.33 7.66
C SER A 47 15.81 -9.33 6.71
N THR A 48 15.44 -8.16 6.19
CA THR A 48 14.43 -7.96 5.14
C THR A 48 15.10 -7.72 3.80
N SER A 49 14.34 -7.91 2.71
CA SER A 49 14.84 -7.60 1.37
C SER A 49 15.15 -6.11 1.26
N ALA A 50 16.10 -5.76 0.40
CA ALA A 50 16.47 -4.36 0.14
C ALA A 50 15.44 -3.62 -0.73
N ILE A 51 14.49 -4.36 -1.30
CA ILE A 51 13.40 -3.86 -2.15
C ILE A 51 12.09 -4.48 -1.68
N GLY A 52 10.97 -3.85 -2.01
CA GLY A 52 9.62 -4.37 -1.78
C GLY A 52 9.22 -4.45 -0.31
N ASP A 53 8.07 -5.07 -0.06
CA ASP A 53 7.41 -5.05 1.25
C ASP A 53 7.66 -6.35 2.01
N GLY A 54 8.88 -6.49 2.56
CA GLY A 54 9.24 -7.60 3.44
C GLY A 54 10.47 -8.38 2.98
N LYS A 55 10.40 -9.71 3.06
CA LYS A 55 11.46 -10.66 2.69
C LYS A 55 11.20 -11.24 1.30
N SER A 56 12.27 -11.60 0.60
CA SER A 56 12.14 -12.42 -0.61
C SER A 56 12.07 -13.91 -0.27
N LEU A 57 11.60 -14.74 -1.21
CA LEU A 57 11.60 -16.19 -1.09
C LEU A 57 12.40 -16.84 -2.22
N MET A 58 13.38 -17.68 -1.88
CA MET A 58 14.09 -18.53 -2.82
C MET A 58 13.81 -20.01 -2.54
N ILE A 59 13.19 -20.68 -3.50
CA ILE A 59 12.95 -22.13 -3.44
C ILE A 59 14.07 -22.86 -4.20
N VAL A 60 14.83 -23.70 -3.50
CA VAL A 60 16.03 -24.39 -4.01
C VAL A 60 15.74 -25.88 -4.23
N LEU A 61 15.73 -26.31 -5.49
CA LEU A 61 15.40 -27.69 -5.87
C LEU A 61 16.66 -28.57 -5.99
N HIS A 62 16.67 -29.68 -5.26
CA HIS A 62 17.80 -30.62 -5.25
C HIS A 62 18.00 -31.38 -6.57
N GLY A 63 19.21 -31.86 -6.81
CA GLY A 63 19.54 -32.78 -7.91
C GLY A 63 19.14 -34.24 -7.63
N CYS A 64 19.33 -35.11 -8.62
CA CYS A 64 19.15 -36.55 -8.45
C CYS A 64 20.02 -37.08 -7.31
N VAL A 65 19.49 -38.02 -6.52
CA VAL A 65 20.10 -38.65 -5.32
C VAL A 65 20.62 -37.67 -4.24
N GLN A 66 20.50 -36.36 -4.43
CA GLN A 66 20.96 -35.35 -3.49
C GLN A 66 19.90 -35.16 -2.40
N PRO A 67 20.19 -35.48 -1.13
CA PRO A 67 19.26 -35.21 -0.05
C PRO A 67 19.22 -33.70 0.25
N ILE A 68 18.05 -33.19 0.63
CA ILE A 68 17.85 -31.78 1.00
C ILE A 68 18.70 -31.34 2.20
N SER A 69 19.21 -32.28 3.01
CA SER A 69 20.15 -32.00 4.10
C SER A 69 21.51 -31.49 3.61
N ASN A 70 21.91 -31.77 2.37
CA ASN A 70 23.21 -31.29 1.85
C ASN A 70 23.21 -29.77 1.62
N TYR A 71 22.03 -29.16 1.44
CA TYR A 71 21.92 -27.71 1.32
C TYR A 71 22.08 -26.98 2.66
N LEU A 72 22.04 -27.68 3.80
CA LEU A 72 22.32 -27.10 5.12
C LEU A 72 23.79 -26.72 5.32
N THR A 73 24.67 -27.17 4.42
CA THR A 73 26.11 -26.85 4.41
C THR A 73 26.54 -26.23 3.09
N ALA A 74 25.58 -25.62 2.36
CA ALA A 74 25.79 -24.95 1.08
C ALA A 74 25.90 -23.43 1.21
N ASN A 75 26.02 -22.90 2.44
CA ASN A 75 26.07 -21.48 2.76
C ASN A 75 24.88 -20.68 2.20
N LEU A 76 23.67 -21.27 2.29
CA LEU A 76 22.45 -20.58 1.88
C LEU A 76 22.03 -19.54 2.93
N GLU A 77 22.37 -19.79 4.20
CA GLU A 77 22.15 -18.88 5.32
C GLU A 77 22.88 -17.54 5.15
N ASP A 78 24.10 -17.54 4.62
CA ASP A 78 24.86 -16.31 4.37
C ASP A 78 24.15 -15.44 3.33
N ALA A 79 23.67 -16.05 2.25
CA ALA A 79 22.89 -15.37 1.22
C ALA A 79 21.53 -14.89 1.76
N ALA A 80 20.89 -15.71 2.60
CA ALA A 80 19.61 -15.39 3.22
C ALA A 80 19.70 -14.14 4.09
N GLU A 81 20.70 -14.08 4.98
CA GLU A 81 20.91 -12.92 5.85
C GLU A 81 21.37 -11.68 5.08
N GLN A 82 22.19 -11.86 4.04
CA GLN A 82 22.69 -10.73 3.27
C GLN A 82 21.59 -10.03 2.44
N HIS A 83 20.59 -10.78 1.97
CA HIS A 83 19.58 -10.29 1.03
C HIS A 83 18.14 -10.37 1.55
N GLY A 84 17.95 -10.66 2.84
CA GLY A 84 16.63 -10.82 3.44
C GLY A 84 15.76 -11.84 2.71
N MET A 85 16.37 -12.98 2.41
CA MET A 85 15.82 -14.01 1.52
C MET A 85 15.51 -15.28 2.29
N VAL A 86 14.22 -15.57 2.50
CA VAL A 86 13.76 -16.85 3.04
C VAL A 86 14.14 -17.97 2.07
N ILE A 87 14.76 -19.03 2.58
CA ILE A 87 15.18 -20.18 1.78
C ILE A 87 14.25 -21.34 2.05
N ALA A 88 13.71 -21.97 1.02
CA ALA A 88 12.96 -23.21 1.12
C ALA A 88 13.61 -24.31 0.26
N VAL A 89 13.92 -25.45 0.86
CA VAL A 89 14.52 -26.62 0.19
C VAL A 89 13.57 -27.81 0.30
N PRO A 90 12.61 -27.97 -0.63
CA PRO A 90 11.65 -29.08 -0.59
C PRO A 90 12.26 -30.40 -1.09
N ASP A 91 11.87 -31.52 -0.47
CA ASP A 91 12.14 -32.86 -1.00
C ASP A 91 11.05 -33.27 -1.99
N ALA A 92 11.41 -33.64 -3.22
CA ALA A 92 10.44 -33.96 -4.27
C ALA A 92 9.45 -35.06 -3.85
N MET A 93 8.14 -34.87 -4.05
CA MET A 93 7.15 -35.90 -3.72
C MET A 93 7.07 -36.96 -4.81
N ASN A 94 7.22 -36.55 -6.08
CA ASN A 94 7.06 -37.39 -7.25
C ASN A 94 8.42 -37.69 -7.89
N LYS A 95 9.21 -38.49 -7.16
CA LYS A 95 10.58 -38.87 -7.55
C LYS A 95 10.57 -39.79 -8.77
N ALA A 96 11.22 -39.35 -9.85
CA ALA A 96 11.62 -40.21 -10.96
C ALA A 96 12.83 -41.09 -10.54
N GLY A 97 13.30 -41.98 -11.43
CA GLY A 97 14.45 -42.85 -11.14
C GLY A 97 15.64 -42.07 -10.59
N TYR A 98 16.37 -42.64 -9.63
CA TYR A 98 17.46 -41.98 -8.88
C TYR A 98 17.01 -40.77 -8.04
N SER A 99 15.77 -40.75 -7.54
CA SER A 99 15.24 -39.67 -6.70
C SER A 99 15.26 -38.30 -7.38
N CYS A 100 15.25 -38.26 -8.71
CA CYS A 100 15.23 -37.02 -9.49
C CYS A 100 13.85 -36.36 -9.44
N TRP A 101 13.83 -35.05 -9.68
CA TRP A 101 12.59 -34.36 -10.05
C TRP A 101 12.09 -34.86 -11.41
N SER A 102 10.80 -35.20 -11.49
CA SER A 102 10.18 -35.77 -12.69
C SER A 102 9.83 -34.71 -13.74
N TYR A 103 10.85 -34.08 -14.35
CA TYR A 103 10.65 -33.02 -15.37
C TYR A 103 10.33 -33.55 -16.79
N TRP A 104 10.35 -34.88 -17.00
CA TRP A 104 10.15 -35.52 -18.31
C TRP A 104 8.98 -36.53 -18.34
N GLN A 105 8.27 -36.69 -17.23
CA GLN A 105 7.12 -37.60 -17.12
C GLN A 105 5.93 -36.88 -16.48
N GLY A 106 4.72 -37.25 -16.90
CA GLY A 106 3.50 -36.65 -16.39
C GLY A 106 3.08 -35.39 -17.15
N ALA A 107 2.02 -34.75 -16.65
CA ALA A 107 1.50 -33.53 -17.23
C ALA A 107 2.22 -32.31 -16.65
N ILE A 108 2.66 -31.41 -17.53
CA ILE A 108 3.34 -30.15 -17.17
C ILE A 108 2.25 -29.07 -17.12
N ASN A 109 1.70 -28.82 -15.93
CA ASN A 109 0.71 -27.76 -15.68
C ASN A 109 0.57 -27.48 -14.18
N ARG A 110 -0.10 -26.37 -13.85
CA ARG A 110 -0.32 -25.88 -12.48
C ARG A 110 -1.02 -26.85 -11.53
N THR A 111 -1.75 -27.83 -12.05
CA THR A 111 -2.59 -28.74 -11.24
C THR A 111 -1.96 -30.12 -11.01
N SER A 112 -0.79 -30.39 -11.60
CA SER A 112 -0.21 -31.72 -11.65
C SER A 112 1.07 -31.84 -10.82
N GLY A 113 1.18 -32.95 -10.08
CA GLY A 113 2.41 -33.38 -9.41
C GLY A 113 3.08 -32.28 -8.58
N ASP A 114 4.40 -32.20 -8.71
CA ASP A 114 5.20 -31.24 -7.95
C ASP A 114 5.15 -29.81 -8.50
N TYR A 115 4.62 -29.57 -9.71
CA TYR A 115 4.36 -28.20 -10.18
C TYR A 115 3.29 -27.54 -9.31
N LYS A 116 2.20 -28.26 -9.04
CA LYS A 116 1.15 -27.83 -8.10
C LYS A 116 1.72 -27.61 -6.70
N ASN A 117 2.56 -28.52 -6.23
CA ASN A 117 3.14 -28.41 -4.89
C ASN A 117 4.08 -27.19 -4.76
N LEU A 118 4.87 -26.87 -5.80
CA LEU A 118 5.70 -25.65 -5.77
C LEU A 118 4.87 -24.36 -5.73
N ILE A 119 3.79 -24.29 -6.51
CA ILE A 119 2.85 -23.16 -6.47
C ILE A 119 2.21 -23.05 -5.08
N ASN A 120 1.74 -24.16 -4.53
CA ASN A 120 1.16 -24.19 -3.19
C ASN A 120 2.18 -23.84 -2.10
N LEU A 121 3.44 -24.22 -2.26
CA LEU A 121 4.53 -23.89 -1.33
C LEU A 121 4.79 -22.39 -1.34
N ALA A 122 4.96 -21.79 -2.52
CA ALA A 122 5.12 -20.35 -2.68
C ALA A 122 3.96 -19.60 -2.02
N ASN A 123 2.71 -19.92 -2.38
CA ASN A 123 1.52 -19.25 -1.84
C ASN A 123 1.38 -19.44 -0.33
N ALA A 124 1.66 -20.65 0.20
CA ALA A 124 1.56 -20.91 1.63
C ALA A 124 2.64 -20.17 2.43
N MET A 125 3.83 -19.98 1.85
CA MET A 125 4.91 -19.24 2.50
C MET A 125 4.67 -17.73 2.42
N SER A 126 4.26 -17.21 1.26
CA SER A 126 3.89 -15.79 1.09
C SER A 126 2.66 -15.40 1.92
N GLY A 127 1.69 -16.29 2.11
CA GLY A 127 0.53 -16.05 2.97
C GLY A 127 0.79 -16.18 4.48
N ASP A 128 1.99 -16.61 4.89
CA ASP A 128 2.36 -16.71 6.31
C ASP A 128 2.88 -15.36 6.80
N VAL A 129 2.02 -14.59 7.47
CA VAL A 129 2.34 -13.26 8.02
C VAL A 129 3.55 -13.25 8.96
N THR A 130 3.94 -14.40 9.52
CA THR A 130 5.13 -14.48 10.39
C THR A 130 6.44 -14.51 9.62
N ARG A 131 6.38 -14.83 8.32
CA ARG A 131 7.55 -14.85 7.43
C ARG A 131 7.69 -13.57 6.63
N ASP A 132 6.63 -12.78 6.56
CA ASP A 132 6.63 -11.45 5.94
C ASP A 132 7.24 -11.49 4.53
N ILE A 133 6.81 -12.45 3.71
CA ILE A 133 7.34 -12.63 2.36
C ILE A 133 6.54 -11.79 1.38
N ASP A 134 7.23 -10.93 0.65
CA ASP A 134 6.68 -10.17 -0.46
C ASP A 134 6.33 -11.12 -1.63
N PRO A 135 5.05 -11.23 -2.04
CA PRO A 135 4.64 -12.10 -3.15
C PRO A 135 5.26 -11.70 -4.50
N ASP A 136 5.73 -10.47 -4.68
CA ASP A 136 6.43 -10.03 -5.90
C ASP A 136 7.90 -10.47 -5.93
N GLN A 137 8.39 -11.07 -4.85
CA GLN A 137 9.79 -11.50 -4.68
C GLN A 137 9.94 -13.01 -4.44
N VAL A 138 9.26 -13.82 -5.25
CA VAL A 138 9.36 -15.29 -5.19
C VAL A 138 10.20 -15.85 -6.35
N TYR A 139 11.24 -16.59 -6.02
CA TYR A 139 12.24 -17.08 -6.97
C TYR A 139 12.43 -18.60 -6.89
N LEU A 140 12.77 -19.21 -8.04
CA LEU A 140 13.10 -20.64 -8.14
C LEU A 140 14.54 -20.84 -8.57
N THR A 141 15.25 -21.77 -7.94
CA THR A 141 16.55 -22.24 -8.40
C THR A 141 16.68 -23.74 -8.18
N GLY A 142 17.71 -24.36 -8.76
CA GLY A 142 17.98 -25.76 -8.49
C GLY A 142 19.15 -26.31 -9.28
N LEU A 143 19.67 -27.45 -8.82
CA LEU A 143 20.78 -28.17 -9.45
C LEU A 143 20.25 -29.32 -10.31
N SER A 144 20.84 -29.56 -11.48
CA SER A 144 20.62 -30.80 -12.26
C SER A 144 19.14 -31.01 -12.61
N SER A 145 18.53 -32.13 -12.20
CA SER A 145 17.09 -32.35 -12.35
C SER A 145 16.23 -31.28 -11.69
N GLY A 146 16.66 -30.75 -10.54
CA GLY A 146 15.99 -29.63 -9.88
C GLY A 146 16.08 -28.35 -10.71
N GLY A 147 17.22 -28.10 -11.36
CA GLY A 147 17.38 -26.99 -12.30
C GLY A 147 16.47 -27.12 -13.53
N ALA A 148 16.33 -28.32 -14.10
CA ALA A 148 15.39 -28.57 -15.20
C ALA A 148 13.91 -28.42 -14.77
N PHE A 149 13.58 -28.86 -13.55
CA PHE A 149 12.23 -28.72 -13.01
C PHE A 149 11.89 -27.27 -12.66
N ALA A 150 12.84 -26.51 -12.10
CA ALA A 150 12.70 -25.08 -11.81
C ALA A 150 12.39 -24.28 -13.09
N GLN A 151 13.09 -24.54 -14.20
CA GLN A 151 12.80 -23.92 -15.50
C GLN A 151 11.35 -24.15 -15.93
N GLN A 152 10.88 -25.39 -15.84
CA GLN A 152 9.52 -25.72 -16.25
C GLN A 152 8.48 -25.13 -15.30
N ALA A 153 8.72 -25.17 -13.99
CA ALA A 153 7.82 -24.60 -12.99
C ALA A 153 7.68 -23.08 -13.14
N ALA A 154 8.78 -22.37 -13.39
CA ALA A 154 8.77 -20.93 -13.66
C ALA A 154 8.00 -20.57 -14.94
N CYS A 155 8.09 -21.40 -15.99
CA CYS A 155 7.24 -21.24 -17.19
C CYS A 155 5.78 -21.61 -16.95
N VAL A 156 5.47 -22.57 -16.06
CA VAL A 156 4.09 -22.98 -15.72
C VAL A 156 3.38 -21.93 -14.86
N ALA A 157 4.14 -21.23 -14.02
CA ALA A 157 3.62 -20.22 -13.11
C ALA A 157 4.45 -18.94 -13.12
N PRO A 158 4.53 -18.25 -14.28
CA PRO A 158 5.27 -17.00 -14.36
C PRO A 158 4.65 -15.96 -13.45
N ASP A 159 3.33 -15.90 -13.30
CA ASP A 159 2.62 -15.05 -12.32
C ASP A 159 3.12 -15.18 -10.88
N ILE A 160 3.61 -16.36 -10.47
CA ILE A 160 4.10 -16.60 -9.10
C ILE A 160 5.61 -16.38 -9.01
N PHE A 161 6.38 -16.84 -9.99
CA PHE A 161 7.84 -16.83 -9.91
C PHE A 161 8.42 -15.64 -10.67
N ALA A 162 8.85 -14.61 -9.94
CA ALA A 162 9.49 -13.39 -10.47
C ALA A 162 10.83 -13.67 -11.16
N GLY A 163 11.50 -14.73 -10.75
CA GLY A 163 12.77 -15.12 -11.37
C GLY A 163 13.10 -16.60 -11.22
N VAL A 164 13.97 -17.06 -12.12
CA VAL A 164 14.38 -18.47 -12.18
C VAL A 164 15.86 -18.63 -12.46
N ALA A 165 16.51 -19.53 -11.73
CA ALA A 165 17.94 -19.73 -11.82
C ALA A 165 18.38 -21.21 -11.89
N PRO A 166 18.31 -21.87 -13.05
CA PRO A 166 18.81 -23.24 -13.18
C PRO A 166 20.33 -23.30 -13.10
N SER A 167 20.84 -24.23 -12.29
CA SER A 167 22.27 -24.59 -12.25
C SER A 167 22.48 -26.01 -12.80
N ALA A 168 23.34 -26.14 -13.81
CA ALA A 168 23.64 -27.40 -14.49
C ALA A 168 22.38 -28.21 -14.88
N GLY A 169 21.31 -27.50 -15.26
CA GLY A 169 20.01 -28.10 -15.58
C GLY A 169 19.85 -28.34 -17.09
N PRO A 170 19.47 -29.56 -17.53
CA PRO A 170 19.07 -29.78 -18.91
C PRO A 170 17.97 -28.82 -19.36
N THR A 171 17.95 -28.47 -20.64
CA THR A 171 16.97 -27.52 -21.19
C THR A 171 15.54 -28.04 -21.07
N LEU A 172 14.59 -27.14 -20.83
CA LEU A 172 13.17 -27.50 -20.72
C LEU A 172 12.67 -28.35 -21.89
N GLY A 173 12.03 -29.47 -21.55
CA GLY A 173 11.55 -30.50 -22.49
C GLY A 173 12.64 -31.39 -23.10
N THR A 174 13.84 -31.43 -22.53
CA THR A 174 14.86 -32.46 -22.82
C THR A 174 14.39 -33.82 -22.31
N SER A 175 14.67 -34.89 -23.07
CA SER A 175 14.35 -36.26 -22.65
C SER A 175 15.28 -36.75 -21.52
N SER A 176 14.86 -37.78 -20.78
CA SER A 176 15.71 -38.40 -19.75
C SER A 176 17.04 -38.95 -20.28
N ASN A 177 17.09 -39.32 -21.57
CA ASN A 177 18.30 -39.82 -22.21
C ASN A 177 19.23 -38.70 -22.68
N GLY A 178 18.66 -37.56 -23.10
CA GLY A 178 19.42 -36.36 -23.48
C GLY A 178 20.10 -35.66 -22.30
N ALA A 179 19.62 -35.89 -21.07
CA ALA A 179 20.08 -35.15 -19.90
C ALA A 179 21.54 -35.39 -19.47
N LEU A 180 22.11 -36.58 -19.70
CA LEU A 180 23.31 -37.02 -18.97
C LEU A 180 24.62 -37.13 -19.78
N ASN A 181 24.57 -37.19 -21.12
CA ASN A 181 25.81 -37.48 -21.89
C ASN A 181 25.88 -36.89 -23.30
N THR A 182 24.77 -36.39 -23.85
CA THR A 182 24.73 -35.79 -25.18
C THR A 182 23.82 -34.60 -25.13
N CYS A 183 24.34 -33.43 -25.51
CA CYS A 183 23.52 -32.25 -25.74
C CYS A 183 22.30 -32.53 -26.65
N GLU A 184 21.11 -32.63 -26.08
CA GLU A 184 19.86 -32.65 -26.82
C GLU A 184 19.55 -31.22 -27.24
N VAL A 185 19.67 -30.96 -28.54
CA VAL A 185 19.54 -29.60 -29.06
C VAL A 185 18.07 -29.18 -29.04
N VAL A 186 17.77 -28.17 -28.24
CA VAL A 186 16.48 -27.45 -28.20
C VAL A 186 16.75 -26.04 -28.70
N THR A 187 16.15 -25.68 -29.85
CA THR A 187 16.30 -24.33 -30.39
C THR A 187 15.66 -23.29 -29.47
N SER A 188 16.13 -22.04 -29.51
CA SER A 188 15.52 -20.94 -28.74
C SER A 188 14.04 -20.74 -29.07
N SER A 189 13.64 -20.95 -30.34
CA SER A 189 12.23 -20.94 -30.75
C SER A 189 11.41 -22.07 -30.14
N THR A 190 11.99 -23.27 -30.00
CA THR A 190 11.32 -24.42 -29.38
C THR A 190 11.20 -24.21 -27.87
N PHE A 191 12.26 -23.69 -27.24
CA PHE A 191 12.24 -23.28 -25.84
C PHE A 191 11.12 -22.27 -25.59
N LYS A 192 11.08 -21.19 -26.37
CA LYS A 192 10.08 -20.14 -26.27
C LYS A 192 8.65 -20.70 -26.39
N SER A 193 8.38 -21.43 -27.47
CA SER A 193 7.06 -21.99 -27.72
C SER A 193 6.60 -22.95 -26.61
N ARG A 194 7.51 -23.74 -26.02
CA ARG A 194 7.18 -24.60 -24.87
C ARG A 194 6.88 -23.78 -23.62
N CYS A 195 7.72 -22.79 -23.31
CA CYS A 195 7.54 -21.95 -22.12
C CYS A 195 6.21 -21.17 -22.17
N GLU A 196 5.92 -20.50 -23.29
CA GLU A 196 4.66 -19.79 -23.51
C GLU A 196 3.45 -20.75 -23.47
N SER A 197 3.60 -21.96 -24.04
CA SER A 197 2.54 -22.97 -23.98
C SER A 197 2.28 -23.48 -22.56
N TYR A 198 3.30 -23.53 -21.70
CA TYR A 198 3.13 -23.92 -20.30
C TYR A 198 2.51 -22.80 -19.47
N ALA A 199 2.85 -21.54 -19.78
CA ALA A 199 2.28 -20.36 -19.13
C ALA A 199 0.79 -20.20 -19.44
N GLY A 200 0.36 -20.51 -20.66
CA GLY A 200 -1.04 -20.42 -21.06
C GLY A 200 -1.58 -19.00 -20.90
N SER A 201 -2.65 -18.82 -20.12
CA SER A 201 -3.24 -17.50 -19.85
C SER A 201 -2.36 -16.55 -19.04
N TYR A 202 -1.29 -17.05 -18.42
CA TYR A 202 -0.36 -16.27 -17.59
C TYR A 202 0.87 -15.79 -18.39
N SER A 203 0.87 -15.93 -19.71
CA SER A 203 2.04 -15.62 -20.54
C SER A 203 2.49 -14.16 -20.48
N ASN A 204 1.59 -13.22 -20.14
CA ASN A 204 1.91 -11.81 -19.91
C ASN A 204 2.93 -11.62 -18.77
N HIS A 205 2.92 -12.47 -17.73
CA HIS A 205 3.92 -12.41 -16.65
C HIS A 205 5.31 -12.89 -17.07
N LEU A 206 5.49 -13.39 -18.30
CA LEU A 206 6.83 -13.59 -18.86
C LEU A 206 7.48 -12.24 -19.22
N ASP A 207 6.71 -11.16 -19.35
CA ASP A 207 7.21 -9.82 -19.66
C ASP A 207 7.89 -9.15 -18.47
N ASP A 208 7.68 -9.63 -17.24
CA ASP A 208 8.34 -9.13 -16.02
C ASP A 208 9.30 -10.15 -15.36
N GLN A 209 9.31 -11.42 -15.81
CA GLN A 209 10.17 -12.48 -15.26
C GLN A 209 11.65 -12.35 -15.69
N ILE A 210 12.58 -12.66 -14.78
CA ILE A 210 14.03 -12.64 -15.03
C ILE A 210 14.69 -14.02 -14.88
N ALA A 211 15.87 -14.24 -15.47
CA ALA A 211 16.55 -15.53 -15.41
C ALA A 211 18.08 -15.45 -15.22
N VAL A 212 18.63 -16.40 -14.46
CA VAL A 212 20.08 -16.61 -14.30
C VAL A 212 20.45 -18.07 -14.57
N VAL A 213 21.19 -18.35 -15.63
CA VAL A 213 21.60 -19.73 -15.93
C VAL A 213 23.04 -19.94 -15.47
N GLY A 214 23.28 -20.93 -14.60
CA GLY A 214 24.61 -21.26 -14.10
C GLY A 214 25.09 -22.64 -14.54
N HIS A 215 26.40 -22.81 -14.78
CA HIS A 215 26.97 -24.13 -15.06
C HIS A 215 28.46 -24.20 -14.67
N GLY A 216 28.88 -25.34 -14.12
CA GLY A 216 30.30 -25.60 -13.84
C GLY A 216 31.10 -25.90 -15.10
N THR A 217 32.28 -25.27 -15.23
CA THR A 217 33.17 -25.50 -16.37
C THR A 217 33.84 -26.88 -16.36
N ALA A 218 33.82 -27.58 -15.23
CA ALA A 218 34.35 -28.95 -15.07
C ALA A 218 33.23 -29.99 -14.89
N ASP A 219 31.97 -29.65 -15.19
CA ASP A 219 30.85 -30.59 -15.15
C ASP A 219 31.03 -31.70 -16.20
N THR A 220 30.90 -32.95 -15.76
CA THR A 220 31.00 -34.15 -16.60
C THR A 220 29.74 -35.03 -16.53
N THR A 221 28.71 -34.58 -15.80
CA THR A 221 27.44 -35.29 -15.62
C THR A 221 26.32 -34.70 -16.47
N VAL A 222 26.23 -33.38 -16.56
CA VAL A 222 25.28 -32.70 -17.46
C VAL A 222 26.09 -31.91 -18.48
N ASP A 223 25.77 -32.11 -19.76
CA ASP A 223 26.50 -31.48 -20.87
C ASP A 223 26.47 -29.96 -20.74
N THR A 224 27.65 -29.34 -20.84
CA THR A 224 27.83 -27.89 -20.63
C THR A 224 27.13 -27.06 -21.72
N CYS A 225 26.73 -27.66 -22.86
CA CYS A 225 25.96 -26.96 -23.88
C CYS A 225 24.67 -26.32 -23.34
N TYR A 226 24.07 -26.92 -22.30
CA TYR A 226 22.78 -26.51 -21.79
C TYR A 226 22.84 -25.12 -21.17
N ASN A 227 23.99 -24.66 -20.71
CA ASN A 227 24.14 -23.31 -20.17
C ASN A 227 23.77 -22.25 -21.21
N GLN A 228 24.43 -22.30 -22.38
CA GLN A 228 24.16 -21.37 -23.48
C GLN A 228 22.76 -21.61 -24.10
N GLN A 229 22.33 -22.87 -24.19
CA GLN A 229 21.01 -23.20 -24.75
C GLN A 229 19.87 -22.63 -23.89
N ASN A 230 19.97 -22.73 -22.56
CA ASN A 230 18.99 -22.17 -21.64
C ASN A 230 19.01 -20.64 -21.66
N ALA A 231 20.18 -20.01 -21.64
CA ALA A 231 20.30 -18.55 -21.67
C ALA A 231 19.70 -17.98 -22.97
N ASN A 232 19.98 -18.60 -24.12
CA ASN A 232 19.39 -18.22 -25.41
C ASN A 232 17.88 -18.50 -25.47
N GLY A 233 17.42 -19.54 -24.77
CA GLY A 233 16.00 -19.87 -24.63
C GLY A 233 15.23 -18.76 -23.89
N TYR A 234 15.69 -18.40 -22.70
CA TYR A 234 15.12 -17.29 -21.93
C TYR A 234 15.21 -15.96 -22.67
N ALA A 235 16.33 -15.69 -23.33
CA ALA A 235 16.47 -14.48 -24.12
C ALA A 235 15.41 -14.37 -25.24
N ALA A 236 15.05 -15.50 -25.87
CA ALA A 236 13.98 -15.52 -26.86
C ALA A 236 12.59 -15.34 -26.23
N VAL A 237 12.35 -15.90 -25.04
CA VAL A 237 11.11 -15.69 -24.29
C VAL A 237 10.94 -14.20 -23.97
N TYR A 238 11.94 -13.60 -23.31
CA TYR A 238 11.88 -12.22 -22.82
C TYR A 238 12.17 -11.14 -23.89
N GLY A 239 12.45 -11.55 -25.13
CA GLY A 239 12.69 -10.61 -26.24
C GLY A 239 13.97 -9.78 -26.11
N VAL A 240 14.99 -10.31 -25.42
CA VAL A 240 16.24 -9.58 -25.14
C VAL A 240 17.43 -10.10 -25.96
N THR A 241 18.41 -9.24 -26.19
CA THR A 241 19.61 -9.57 -26.98
C THR A 241 20.87 -9.62 -26.14
N GLN A 242 21.78 -10.55 -26.44
CA GLN A 242 23.03 -10.68 -25.71
C GLN A 242 23.88 -9.42 -25.83
N LEU A 243 24.40 -8.93 -24.70
CA LEU A 243 25.33 -7.81 -24.65
C LEU A 243 26.74 -8.26 -25.02
N SER A 244 27.54 -7.34 -25.56
CA SER A 244 28.93 -7.63 -25.88
C SER A 244 29.79 -7.65 -24.62
N GLY A 245 30.59 -8.69 -24.46
CA GLY A 245 31.56 -8.81 -23.37
C GLY A 245 31.19 -9.87 -22.35
N THR A 246 32.07 -10.03 -21.38
CA THR A 246 31.92 -10.98 -20.26
C THR A 246 32.51 -10.33 -19.02
N ASN A 247 31.76 -10.35 -17.92
CA ASN A 247 32.22 -9.87 -16.63
C ASN A 247 32.93 -11.00 -15.88
N THR A 248 33.91 -10.65 -15.05
CA THR A 248 34.53 -11.60 -14.11
C THR A 248 33.91 -11.38 -12.74
N LEU A 249 33.31 -12.43 -12.19
CA LEU A 249 32.82 -12.48 -10.82
C LEU A 249 33.88 -13.18 -9.96
N ALA A 250 34.09 -12.70 -8.73
CA ALA A 250 35.05 -13.30 -7.82
C ALA A 250 34.69 -13.03 -6.36
N ASP A 251 34.61 -14.09 -5.55
CA ASP A 251 34.60 -13.96 -4.09
C ASP A 251 36.04 -13.72 -3.59
N ASP A 252 37.02 -14.30 -4.29
CA ASP A 252 38.45 -14.07 -4.09
C ASP A 252 39.29 -14.55 -5.29
N ALA A 253 40.61 -14.56 -5.15
CA ALA A 253 41.57 -14.92 -6.20
C ALA A 253 41.44 -16.37 -6.74
N THR A 254 40.72 -17.26 -6.05
CA THR A 254 40.58 -18.68 -6.42
C THR A 254 39.14 -19.11 -6.69
N ARG A 255 38.16 -18.36 -6.18
CA ARG A 255 36.73 -18.60 -6.40
C ARG A 255 36.20 -17.57 -7.38
N THR A 256 36.22 -17.94 -8.65
CA THR A 256 35.85 -17.07 -9.76
C THR A 256 34.74 -17.68 -10.61
N ALA A 257 34.04 -16.82 -11.33
CA ALA A 257 33.11 -17.18 -12.37
C ALA A 257 33.12 -16.12 -13.48
N SER A 258 32.57 -16.46 -14.64
CA SER A 258 32.38 -15.49 -15.72
C SER A 258 30.90 -15.32 -16.05
N GLU A 259 30.49 -14.09 -16.26
CA GLU A 259 29.10 -13.71 -16.48
C GLU A 259 28.93 -13.06 -17.86
N THR A 260 27.89 -13.49 -18.57
CA THR A 260 27.41 -12.85 -19.80
C THR A 260 25.99 -12.34 -19.56
N LEU A 261 25.71 -11.11 -19.98
CA LEU A 261 24.42 -10.45 -19.79
C LEU A 261 23.66 -10.26 -21.10
N TRP A 262 22.34 -10.18 -21.01
CA TRP A 262 21.45 -9.74 -22.07
C TRP A 262 20.86 -8.37 -21.75
N SER A 263 20.34 -7.67 -22.75
CA SER A 263 19.78 -6.33 -22.61
C SER A 263 18.73 -6.26 -21.49
N ASN A 264 18.67 -5.11 -20.82
CA ASN A 264 17.81 -4.86 -19.65
C ASN A 264 18.06 -5.82 -18.48
N ASN A 265 19.22 -6.52 -18.46
CA ASN A 265 19.61 -7.49 -17.45
C ASN A 265 18.54 -8.58 -17.18
N ARG A 266 17.69 -8.89 -18.16
CA ARG A 266 16.63 -9.91 -18.03
C ARG A 266 17.17 -11.34 -17.97
N VAL A 267 18.36 -11.54 -18.53
CA VAL A 267 19.06 -12.84 -18.52
C VAL A 267 20.53 -12.63 -18.18
N ALA A 268 21.03 -13.43 -17.23
CA ALA A 268 22.45 -13.63 -16.99
C ALA A 268 22.83 -15.09 -17.24
N MET A 269 24.01 -15.33 -17.77
CA MET A 269 24.61 -16.66 -17.91
C MET A 269 25.95 -16.70 -17.20
N ILE A 270 26.14 -17.65 -16.29
CA ILE A 270 27.31 -17.79 -15.44
C ILE A 270 28.03 -19.10 -15.73
N TRP A 271 29.35 -19.01 -15.84
CA TRP A 271 30.26 -20.15 -15.82
C TRP A 271 31.06 -20.15 -14.53
N PHE A 272 30.86 -21.16 -13.69
CA PHE A 272 31.62 -21.36 -12.46
C PHE A 272 32.97 -22.01 -12.79
N ASP A 273 34.07 -21.31 -12.51
CA ASP A 273 35.41 -21.77 -12.87
C ASP A 273 35.82 -22.98 -12.02
N GLY A 274 36.19 -24.09 -12.66
CA GLY A 274 36.64 -25.33 -12.01
C GLY A 274 35.58 -26.08 -11.18
N LEU A 275 34.32 -25.65 -11.21
CA LEU A 275 33.22 -26.33 -10.53
C LEU A 275 32.80 -27.58 -11.32
N ASP A 276 32.63 -28.70 -10.62
CA ASP A 276 32.10 -29.95 -11.16
C ASP A 276 30.55 -29.95 -11.16
N HIS A 277 29.90 -31.12 -11.21
CA HIS A 277 28.44 -31.24 -11.14
C HIS A 277 27.91 -31.05 -9.71
N SER A 278 28.11 -29.84 -9.17
CA SER A 278 27.75 -29.48 -7.79
C SER A 278 27.09 -28.11 -7.73
N TRP A 279 26.34 -27.87 -6.65
CA TRP A 279 25.93 -26.53 -6.27
C TRP A 279 27.16 -25.70 -5.86
N SER A 280 27.25 -24.47 -6.35
CA SER A 280 28.33 -23.55 -6.01
C SER A 280 28.00 -22.79 -4.73
N GLY A 281 28.52 -23.27 -3.59
CA GLY A 281 28.22 -22.71 -2.27
C GLY A 281 29.23 -21.70 -1.73
N GLY A 282 30.31 -21.40 -2.46
CA GLY A 282 31.33 -20.46 -1.96
C GLY A 282 32.20 -21.01 -0.83
N ALA A 283 33.02 -20.16 -0.24
CA ALA A 283 34.02 -20.55 0.76
C ALA A 283 33.39 -21.32 1.94
N GLY A 284 33.89 -22.53 2.24
CA GLY A 284 33.43 -23.33 3.39
C GLY A 284 32.26 -24.27 3.09
N ALA A 285 31.57 -24.11 1.95
CA ALA A 285 30.52 -25.01 1.55
C ALA A 285 31.04 -26.43 1.29
N SER A 286 30.25 -27.42 1.70
CA SER A 286 30.59 -28.84 1.56
C SER A 286 29.34 -29.71 1.55
N GLY A 287 29.47 -30.97 1.12
CA GLY A 287 28.36 -31.92 1.01
C GLY A 287 28.43 -32.69 -0.29
N GLN A 288 27.59 -33.72 -0.46
CA GLN A 288 27.52 -34.37 -1.78
C GLN A 288 26.78 -33.43 -2.75
N TYR A 289 27.38 -33.20 -3.93
CA TYR A 289 26.88 -32.26 -4.93
C TYR A 289 26.79 -30.81 -4.43
N VAL A 290 27.66 -30.43 -3.49
CA VAL A 290 27.84 -29.06 -2.99
C VAL A 290 29.35 -28.83 -2.88
N ALA A 291 29.84 -27.77 -3.51
CA ALA A 291 31.26 -27.47 -3.54
C ALA A 291 31.53 -26.00 -3.22
N GLY A 292 32.66 -25.76 -2.54
CA GLY A 292 33.08 -24.42 -2.12
C GLY A 292 34.27 -23.84 -2.90
N ASN A 293 34.53 -24.37 -4.11
CA ASN A 293 35.67 -23.99 -4.94
C ASN A 293 35.34 -22.99 -6.07
N SER A 294 34.11 -22.46 -6.12
CA SER A 294 33.73 -21.29 -6.94
C SER A 294 32.92 -20.30 -6.09
N ILE A 295 32.33 -19.27 -6.68
CA ILE A 295 31.59 -18.21 -5.97
C ILE A 295 30.36 -18.76 -5.23
N ASN A 296 29.84 -18.06 -4.23
CA ASN A 296 28.53 -18.38 -3.65
C ASN A 296 27.42 -17.99 -4.63
N PHE A 297 26.79 -18.98 -5.27
CA PHE A 297 25.74 -18.72 -6.25
C PHE A 297 24.47 -18.15 -5.61
N ALA A 298 24.11 -18.56 -4.39
CA ALA A 298 22.92 -18.03 -3.72
C ALA A 298 23.09 -16.53 -3.40
N THR A 299 24.28 -16.11 -2.97
CA THR A 299 24.60 -14.69 -2.75
C THR A 299 24.50 -13.89 -4.04
N TYR A 300 25.08 -14.40 -5.14
CA TYR A 300 24.93 -13.76 -6.45
C TYR A 300 23.45 -13.63 -6.86
N LEU A 301 22.65 -14.69 -6.67
CA LEU A 301 21.23 -14.68 -7.03
C LEU A 301 20.43 -13.67 -6.22
N GLY A 302 20.67 -13.59 -4.90
CA GLY A 302 20.02 -12.60 -4.03
C GLY A 302 20.26 -11.17 -4.53
N GLN A 303 21.52 -10.85 -4.85
CA GLN A 303 21.87 -9.55 -5.42
C GLN A 303 21.24 -9.32 -6.80
N PHE A 304 21.41 -10.27 -7.73
CA PHE A 304 20.91 -10.11 -9.10
C PHE A 304 19.40 -9.95 -9.15
N PHE A 305 18.66 -10.73 -8.35
CA PHE A 305 17.21 -10.62 -8.30
C PHE A 305 16.77 -9.32 -7.64
N ALA A 306 17.39 -8.91 -6.52
CA ALA A 306 17.10 -7.59 -5.93
C ALA A 306 17.40 -6.45 -6.90
N ASP A 307 18.47 -6.52 -7.69
CA ASP A 307 18.84 -5.44 -8.61
C ASP A 307 17.97 -5.38 -9.87
N ASN A 308 17.34 -6.49 -10.28
CA ASN A 308 16.70 -6.58 -11.61
C ASN A 308 15.24 -7.07 -11.59
N ASN A 309 14.65 -7.40 -10.43
CA ASN A 309 13.23 -7.76 -10.34
C ASN A 309 12.35 -6.57 -10.79
N LEU A 310 11.47 -6.84 -11.76
CA LEU A 310 10.58 -5.86 -12.39
C LEU A 310 9.19 -5.77 -11.74
N ARG A 311 8.85 -6.68 -10.83
CA ARG A 311 7.53 -6.70 -10.17
C ARG A 311 7.45 -5.76 -8.99
N VAL A 312 8.56 -5.57 -8.31
CA VAL A 312 8.65 -4.67 -7.17
C VAL A 312 8.66 -3.24 -7.69
N ASP A 313 7.66 -2.46 -7.29
CA ASP A 313 7.64 -1.02 -7.49
C ASP A 313 8.84 -0.41 -6.74
N ARG A 314 9.76 0.16 -7.50
CA ARG A 314 10.94 0.83 -6.96
C ARG A 314 10.75 2.33 -6.85
N ASN A 315 9.59 2.82 -7.25
CA ASN A 315 9.31 4.23 -7.26
C ASN A 315 8.93 4.68 -5.84
N ALA A 316 9.90 5.28 -5.16
CA ALA A 316 9.66 5.89 -3.86
C ALA A 316 9.17 7.34 -4.07
N GLY A 317 8.19 7.76 -3.27
CA GLY A 317 7.72 9.14 -3.33
C GLY A 317 8.82 10.13 -2.91
N PRO A 318 8.82 11.38 -3.41
CA PRO A 318 9.88 12.33 -3.09
C PRO A 318 9.92 12.70 -1.61
N VAL A 319 11.12 12.87 -1.06
CA VAL A 319 11.34 13.24 0.34
C VAL A 319 11.45 14.76 0.48
N ILE A 320 10.64 15.34 1.36
CA ILE A 320 10.72 16.75 1.73
C ILE A 320 11.64 16.97 2.94
N SER A 321 12.54 17.94 2.84
CA SER A 321 13.44 18.36 3.93
C SER A 321 13.50 19.88 4.05
N ASN A 322 13.86 20.36 5.25
CA ASN A 322 13.93 21.78 5.61
C ASN A 322 12.66 22.58 5.25
N HIS A 323 11.49 21.96 5.37
CA HIS A 323 10.20 22.61 5.15
C HIS A 323 9.99 23.72 6.19
N ALA A 324 9.77 24.95 5.73
CA ALA A 324 9.62 26.13 6.57
C ALA A 324 8.72 27.19 5.93
N ALA A 325 8.12 28.05 6.74
CA ALA A 325 7.37 29.22 6.30
C ALA A 325 7.64 30.39 7.23
N ILE A 326 7.64 31.59 6.65
CA ILE A 326 7.91 32.85 7.34
C ILE A 326 6.82 33.84 6.97
N ASP A 327 6.28 34.57 7.95
CA ASP A 327 5.38 35.70 7.71
C ASP A 327 6.12 36.82 6.94
N ASN A 328 5.56 37.16 5.79
CA ASN A 328 5.97 38.24 4.90
C ASN A 328 4.81 39.23 4.77
N THR A 329 4.63 40.05 5.80
CA THR A 329 3.60 41.10 5.88
C THR A 329 2.19 40.60 5.59
N GLY A 330 1.75 39.55 6.29
CA GLY A 330 0.40 39.00 6.15
C GLY A 330 0.27 37.90 5.11
N SER A 331 1.36 37.41 4.53
CA SER A 331 1.38 36.24 3.64
C SER A 331 2.51 35.31 4.07
N LEU A 332 2.38 34.01 3.85
CA LEU A 332 3.42 33.05 4.20
C LEU A 332 4.32 32.79 3.00
N LEU A 333 5.62 33.06 3.15
CA LEU A 333 6.64 32.58 2.22
C LEU A 333 7.06 31.18 2.68
N VAL A 334 6.62 30.15 1.95
CA VAL A 334 6.91 28.73 2.20
C VAL A 334 8.10 28.30 1.34
N SER A 335 8.99 27.48 1.89
CA SER A 335 10.11 26.90 1.15
C SER A 335 10.61 25.59 1.75
N GLY A 336 11.37 24.84 0.97
CA GLY A 336 12.03 23.60 1.40
C GLY A 336 12.79 22.96 0.25
N TYR A 337 13.18 21.69 0.43
CA TYR A 337 13.76 20.87 -0.63
C TYR A 337 12.93 19.60 -0.78
N ALA A 338 12.53 19.28 -2.01
CA ALA A 338 11.92 18.00 -2.37
C ALA A 338 12.90 17.27 -3.28
N VAL A 339 13.33 16.07 -2.87
CA VAL A 339 14.29 15.27 -3.61
C VAL A 339 13.72 13.89 -3.81
N ASP A 340 13.75 13.43 -5.05
CA ASP A 340 13.45 12.08 -5.46
C ASP A 340 14.78 11.39 -5.82
N ALA A 341 15.01 10.19 -5.29
CA ALA A 341 16.25 9.46 -5.47
C ALA A 341 16.29 8.69 -6.80
N GLU A 342 15.12 8.34 -7.34
CA GLU A 342 14.96 7.50 -8.54
C GLU A 342 14.62 8.33 -9.78
N GLY A 343 14.00 9.49 -9.60
CA GLY A 343 13.49 10.33 -10.68
C GLY A 343 13.61 11.83 -10.41
N SER A 344 12.54 12.54 -10.70
CA SER A 344 12.42 13.98 -10.54
C SER A 344 11.09 14.34 -9.91
N VAL A 345 11.07 15.39 -9.10
CA VAL A 345 9.84 15.88 -8.49
C VAL A 345 8.95 16.54 -9.55
N GLY A 346 7.76 16.00 -9.76
CA GLY A 346 6.75 16.54 -10.67
C GLY A 346 6.03 17.76 -10.09
N ASN A 347 5.58 17.68 -8.82
CA ASN A 347 4.85 18.75 -8.12
C ASN A 347 5.17 18.74 -6.62
N VAL A 348 5.10 19.91 -5.98
CA VAL A 348 5.00 20.09 -4.53
C VAL A 348 3.71 20.84 -4.22
N ALA A 349 2.74 20.14 -3.63
CA ALA A 349 1.49 20.71 -3.16
C ALA A 349 1.65 21.20 -1.70
N ILE A 350 1.40 22.48 -1.47
CA ILE A 350 1.46 23.13 -0.15
C ILE A 350 0.03 23.45 0.30
N ARG A 351 -0.42 22.87 1.41
CA ARG A 351 -1.75 23.11 2.00
C ARG A 351 -1.61 23.98 3.24
N VAL A 352 -2.39 25.05 3.32
CA VAL A 352 -2.38 25.98 4.46
C VAL A 352 -3.72 25.91 5.16
N TYR A 353 -3.73 25.58 6.46
CA TYR A 353 -4.95 25.48 7.28
C TYR A 353 -4.93 26.51 8.40
N ALA A 354 -6.04 27.18 8.66
CA ALA A 354 -6.22 28.01 9.85
C ALA A 354 -6.56 27.13 11.07
N LEU A 355 -5.93 27.42 12.22
CA LEU A 355 -6.13 26.65 13.47
C LEU A 355 -6.93 27.40 14.54
N ASP A 356 -7.06 28.72 14.46
CA ASP A 356 -7.68 29.53 15.53
C ASP A 356 -9.20 29.30 15.70
N SER A 357 -9.85 28.60 14.77
CA SER A 357 -11.28 28.28 14.80
C SER A 357 -11.62 26.88 15.34
N GLY A 358 -10.65 26.14 15.88
CA GLY A 358 -10.85 24.77 16.37
C GLY A 358 -10.25 23.73 15.42
N ALA A 359 -11.09 22.93 14.77
CA ALA A 359 -10.62 21.97 13.76
C ALA A 359 -9.89 22.70 12.61
N PRO A 360 -8.79 22.15 12.06
CA PRO A 360 -8.06 22.78 10.97
C PRO A 360 -8.98 23.07 9.76
N VAL A 361 -9.05 24.33 9.33
CA VAL A 361 -9.83 24.75 8.16
C VAL A 361 -8.88 25.04 7.00
N LEU A 362 -9.00 24.29 5.90
CA LEU A 362 -8.17 24.52 4.71
C LEU A 362 -8.45 25.91 4.11
N MET A 363 -7.42 26.72 4.00
CA MET A 363 -7.48 28.09 3.47
C MET A 363 -7.10 28.14 2.00
N GLU A 364 -6.04 27.41 1.62
CA GLU A 364 -5.49 27.42 0.27
C GLU A 364 -4.64 26.17 0.03
N THR A 365 -4.60 25.72 -1.23
CA THR A 365 -3.60 24.78 -1.74
C THR A 365 -2.79 25.46 -2.83
N ILE A 366 -1.46 25.44 -2.71
CA ILE A 366 -0.52 26.09 -3.62
C ILE A 366 0.33 25.00 -4.26
N ASN A 367 0.26 24.86 -5.58
CA ASN A 367 1.13 23.95 -6.32
C ASN A 367 2.38 24.69 -6.79
N THR A 368 3.55 24.12 -6.55
CA THR A 368 4.85 24.65 -6.99
C THR A 368 5.77 23.55 -7.49
N SER A 369 6.80 23.89 -8.23
CA SER A 369 7.81 22.94 -8.73
C SER A 369 9.08 23.02 -7.90
N ALA A 370 9.72 21.87 -7.66
CA ALA A 370 11.08 21.83 -7.14
C ALA A 370 12.11 22.04 -8.26
N ALA A 371 13.20 22.76 -7.95
CA ALA A 371 14.27 23.00 -8.91
C ALA A 371 15.02 21.69 -9.23
N PRO A 372 15.19 21.30 -10.51
CA PRO A 372 15.85 20.03 -10.87
C PRO A 372 17.31 19.90 -10.42
N SER A 373 17.97 21.02 -10.08
CA SER A 373 19.39 21.05 -9.70
C SER A 373 19.66 20.59 -8.27
N ASP A 374 18.75 20.91 -7.36
CA ASP A 374 18.96 20.79 -5.91
C ASP A 374 17.68 20.49 -5.14
N GLY A 375 16.54 20.36 -5.82
CA GLY A 375 15.24 20.08 -5.21
C GLY A 375 14.58 21.27 -4.53
N TYR A 376 15.14 22.48 -4.63
CA TYR A 376 14.61 23.63 -3.90
C TYR A 376 13.24 24.07 -4.43
N TYR A 377 12.25 24.20 -3.54
CA TYR A 377 10.95 24.78 -3.87
C TYR A 377 10.64 25.98 -2.98
N SER A 378 9.86 26.92 -3.51
CA SER A 378 9.30 28.03 -2.74
C SER A 378 7.98 28.50 -3.34
N ALA A 379 7.06 28.94 -2.48
CA ALA A 379 5.79 29.53 -2.87
C ALA A 379 5.34 30.56 -1.83
N SER A 380 4.44 31.46 -2.22
CA SER A 380 3.82 32.42 -1.29
C SER A 380 2.32 32.17 -1.23
N SER A 381 1.75 32.15 -0.03
CA SER A 381 0.30 32.10 0.15
C SER A 381 -0.38 33.40 -0.27
N ALA A 382 -1.69 33.35 -0.42
CA ALA A 382 -2.53 34.54 -0.38
C ALA A 382 -2.36 35.31 0.94
N THR A 383 -2.91 36.53 1.00
CA THR A 383 -2.96 37.29 2.25
C THR A 383 -3.86 36.58 3.25
N LEU A 384 -3.31 36.35 4.44
CA LEU A 384 -3.93 35.67 5.56
C LEU A 384 -4.25 36.67 6.67
N ASN A 385 -5.29 36.39 7.44
CA ASN A 385 -5.59 37.17 8.63
C ASN A 385 -4.58 36.84 9.74
N ASP A 386 -4.40 37.77 10.68
CA ASP A 386 -3.60 37.52 11.88
C ASP A 386 -4.11 36.25 12.58
N GLY A 387 -3.23 35.28 12.79
CA GLY A 387 -3.63 33.98 13.29
C GLY A 387 -2.57 32.88 13.19
N LEU A 388 -2.91 31.70 13.71
CA LEU A 388 -2.09 30.50 13.63
C LEU A 388 -2.52 29.59 12.47
N TYR A 389 -1.54 29.11 11.72
CA TYR A 389 -1.74 28.25 10.57
C TYR A 389 -0.89 26.97 10.66
N LEU A 390 -1.46 25.84 10.23
CA LEU A 390 -0.72 24.62 9.90
C LEU A 390 -0.35 24.69 8.41
N VAL A 391 0.92 24.51 8.09
CA VAL A 391 1.41 24.42 6.72
C VAL A 391 1.90 23.01 6.49
N GLU A 392 1.31 22.36 5.50
CA GLU A 392 1.70 21.03 5.03
C GLU A 392 2.29 21.15 3.62
N ALA A 393 3.32 20.37 3.32
CA ALA A 393 3.80 20.15 1.97
C ALA A 393 3.90 18.67 1.68
N GLN A 394 3.49 18.29 0.47
CA GLN A 394 3.61 16.95 -0.07
C GLN A 394 4.14 17.04 -1.49
N ALA A 395 5.13 16.22 -1.81
CA ALA A 395 5.71 16.17 -3.14
C ALA A 395 5.19 14.93 -3.89
N THR A 396 5.06 15.06 -5.20
CA THR A 396 4.72 13.98 -6.13
C THR A 396 5.81 13.91 -7.19
N ASP A 397 6.33 12.73 -7.49
CA ASP A 397 7.33 12.54 -8.54
C ASP A 397 6.72 12.64 -9.96
N ASN A 398 7.52 12.38 -10.98
CA ASN A 398 7.10 12.39 -12.38
C ASN A 398 6.42 11.08 -12.84
N GLU A 399 6.25 10.12 -11.94
CA GLU A 399 5.57 8.84 -12.08
C GLU A 399 4.29 8.79 -11.22
N SER A 400 3.88 9.93 -10.65
CA SER A 400 2.68 10.12 -9.82
C SER A 400 2.70 9.46 -8.44
N LYS A 401 3.84 9.06 -7.90
CA LYS A 401 3.95 8.62 -6.50
C LYS A 401 4.03 9.82 -5.57
N MET A 402 3.20 9.80 -4.53
CA MET A 402 3.24 10.79 -3.46
C MET A 402 4.27 10.42 -2.41
N GLY A 403 5.03 11.42 -1.96
CA GLY A 403 5.88 11.33 -0.78
C GLY A 403 5.11 11.59 0.52
N ASP A 404 5.84 11.46 1.62
CA ASP A 404 5.34 11.78 2.96
C ASP A 404 5.02 13.28 3.11
N ILE A 405 4.06 13.58 3.98
CA ILE A 405 3.69 14.96 4.31
C ILE A 405 4.71 15.53 5.31
N ALA A 406 5.29 16.67 4.96
CA ALA A 406 6.04 17.51 5.90
C ALA A 406 5.13 18.63 6.42
N SER A 407 5.06 18.82 7.74
CA SER A 407 4.17 19.82 8.34
C SER A 407 4.79 20.58 9.51
N PHE A 408 4.40 21.84 9.70
CA PHE A 408 4.68 22.61 10.92
C PHE A 408 3.67 23.77 11.07
N THR A 409 3.63 24.39 12.25
CA THR A 409 2.75 25.53 12.52
C THR A 409 3.49 26.86 12.45
N VAL A 410 2.83 27.90 11.94
CA VAL A 410 3.37 29.26 11.81
C VAL A 410 2.30 30.31 12.12
N ARG A 411 2.73 31.43 12.72
CA ARG A 411 1.86 32.58 13.00
C ARG A 411 2.04 33.67 11.94
N VAL A 412 0.92 34.21 11.49
CA VAL A 412 0.85 35.46 10.71
C VAL A 412 0.41 36.58 11.64
N GLY A 413 1.10 37.72 11.62
CA GLY A 413 0.78 38.87 12.46
C GLY A 413 1.44 38.87 13.85
N PRO A 414 1.18 39.90 14.67
CA PRO A 414 1.77 40.04 15.99
C PRO A 414 1.35 38.92 16.94
N GLU A 415 2.24 38.57 17.87
CA GLU A 415 1.93 37.66 18.96
C GLU A 415 0.70 38.17 19.76
N PRO A 416 -0.30 37.33 20.04
CA PRO A 416 -1.39 37.67 20.95
C PRO A 416 -0.88 38.14 22.31
N ALA A 417 -1.75 38.78 23.10
CA ALA A 417 -1.40 39.13 24.48
C ALA A 417 -0.99 37.85 25.24
N ALA A 418 0.04 37.96 26.09
CA ALA A 418 0.55 36.83 26.85
C ALA A 418 -0.58 36.16 27.65
N GLU A 419 -0.79 34.88 27.38
CA GLU A 419 -1.79 34.02 28.01
C GLU A 419 -1.10 32.74 28.46
N ALA A 420 -1.61 32.11 29.53
CA ALA A 420 -1.06 30.85 29.97
C ALA A 420 -1.44 29.73 28.97
N PRO A 421 -0.57 28.74 28.73
CA PRO A 421 -0.94 27.56 27.96
C PRO A 421 -2.18 26.89 28.56
N VAL A 422 -3.04 26.27 27.76
CA VAL A 422 -4.25 25.57 28.21
C VAL A 422 -4.04 24.07 28.04
N ILE A 423 -4.29 23.31 29.11
CA ILE A 423 -4.25 21.83 29.12
C ILE A 423 -5.67 21.31 29.05
N SER A 424 -5.90 20.25 28.27
CA SER A 424 -7.20 19.57 28.18
C SER A 424 -7.03 18.08 27.87
N GLY A 425 -8.10 17.30 28.09
CA GLY A 425 -8.17 15.90 27.68
C GLY A 425 -7.17 14.97 28.38
N ILE A 426 -6.86 15.21 29.66
CA ILE A 426 -5.93 14.33 30.40
C ILE A 426 -6.53 12.93 30.53
N SER A 427 -5.78 11.93 30.08
CA SER A 427 -6.07 10.51 30.27
C SER A 427 -4.87 9.79 30.87
N VAL A 428 -5.12 8.82 31.77
CA VAL A 428 -4.09 8.04 32.45
C VAL A 428 -4.30 6.54 32.21
N ALA A 429 -3.34 5.90 31.55
CA ALA A 429 -3.29 4.46 31.38
C ALA A 429 -2.31 3.85 32.39
N VAL A 430 -2.75 2.83 33.13
CA VAL A 430 -1.95 2.17 34.16
C VAL A 430 -1.62 0.74 33.74
N VAL A 431 -0.33 0.39 33.77
CA VAL A 431 0.16 -0.97 33.57
C VAL A 431 1.16 -1.31 34.67
N GLY A 432 0.79 -2.22 35.56
CA GLY A 432 1.58 -2.56 36.75
C GLY A 432 1.79 -1.34 37.65
N GLN A 433 3.05 -0.98 37.92
CA GLN A 433 3.43 0.22 38.69
C GLN A 433 3.84 1.41 37.81
N CYS A 434 3.45 1.40 36.54
CA CYS A 434 3.68 2.48 35.59
C CYS A 434 2.37 3.16 35.22
N ALA A 435 2.39 4.48 35.14
CA ALA A 435 1.30 5.30 34.63
C ALA A 435 1.80 6.11 33.42
N THR A 436 1.11 5.97 32.29
CA THR A 436 1.28 6.78 31.10
C THR A 436 0.17 7.82 31.05
N VAL A 437 0.53 9.09 30.97
CA VAL A 437 -0.39 10.23 30.95
C VAL A 437 -0.34 10.87 29.58
N THR A 438 -1.50 11.09 28.98
CA THR A 438 -1.67 11.72 27.67
C THR A 438 -2.65 12.88 27.77
N GLY A 439 -2.59 13.82 26.83
CA GLY A 439 -3.55 14.91 26.71
C GLY A 439 -3.14 15.92 25.64
N THR A 440 -3.82 17.06 25.61
CA THR A 440 -3.50 18.16 24.70
C THR A 440 -3.06 19.42 25.45
N VAL A 441 -2.14 20.16 24.84
CA VAL A 441 -1.67 21.47 25.29
C VAL A 441 -1.78 22.45 24.12
N VAL A 442 -2.42 23.59 24.36
CA VAL A 442 -2.55 24.68 23.38
C VAL A 442 -2.00 25.94 24.02
N ASP A 443 -1.01 26.55 23.39
CA ASP A 443 -0.46 27.81 23.84
C ASP A 443 -0.77 28.91 22.83
N ALA A 444 -1.64 29.85 23.21
CA ALA A 444 -2.23 30.82 22.28
C ALA A 444 -1.17 31.72 21.63
N ASN A 445 -0.09 32.03 22.34
CA ASN A 445 1.03 32.83 21.88
C ASN A 445 2.24 31.98 21.42
N GLN A 446 2.13 30.65 21.45
CA GLN A 446 3.11 29.67 20.92
C GLN A 446 4.53 29.86 21.41
N ASN A 447 4.67 30.28 22.65
CA ASN A 447 5.94 30.38 23.33
C ASN A 447 6.02 29.37 24.49
N LEU A 448 5.32 28.23 24.36
CA LEU A 448 5.38 27.09 25.26
C LEU A 448 6.83 26.64 25.50
N GLN A 449 7.24 26.67 26.76
CA GLN A 449 8.60 26.31 27.16
C GLN A 449 8.69 24.85 27.60
N SER A 450 7.69 24.35 28.34
CA SER A 450 7.71 22.99 28.88
C SER A 450 6.32 22.48 29.26
N VAL A 451 6.15 21.16 29.19
CA VAL A 451 5.07 20.42 29.85
C VAL A 451 5.72 19.41 30.79
N THR A 452 5.32 19.42 32.06
CA THR A 452 5.89 18.55 33.10
C THR A 452 4.76 17.87 33.85
N ALA A 453 4.89 16.57 34.14
CA ALA A 453 3.96 15.84 34.99
C ALA A 453 4.61 15.48 36.32
N ALA A 454 3.96 15.84 37.42
CA ALA A 454 4.37 15.54 38.78
C ALA A 454 3.57 14.36 39.35
N PHE A 455 4.28 13.33 39.78
CA PHE A 455 3.78 12.12 40.40
C PHE A 455 4.27 12.01 41.86
N ALA A 456 3.78 11.02 42.61
CA ALA A 456 4.16 10.81 44.00
C ALA A 456 5.67 10.56 44.23
N ASN A 457 6.37 10.01 43.24
CA ASN A 457 7.78 9.62 43.33
C ASN A 457 8.74 10.49 42.48
N GLY A 458 8.25 11.54 41.83
CA GLY A 458 9.09 12.41 40.97
C GLY A 458 8.29 13.21 39.95
N SER A 459 9.00 13.94 39.09
CA SER A 459 8.40 14.69 37.97
C SER A 459 9.20 14.46 36.70
N ASN A 460 8.50 14.29 35.57
CA ASN A 460 9.10 14.05 34.26
C ASN A 460 8.60 15.09 33.25
N SER A 461 9.47 15.49 32.32
CA SER A 461 9.06 16.29 31.16
C SER A 461 8.28 15.42 30.17
N ALA A 462 7.18 15.96 29.65
CA ALA A 462 6.40 15.31 28.59
C ALA A 462 7.05 15.52 27.22
N THR A 463 6.89 14.54 26.34
CA THR A 463 7.15 14.72 24.92
C THR A 463 5.93 15.39 24.31
N VAL A 464 6.12 16.49 23.57
CA VAL A 464 5.04 17.21 22.89
C VAL A 464 5.24 17.10 21.39
N SER A 465 4.21 16.65 20.68
CA SER A 465 4.17 16.60 19.22
C SER A 465 2.91 17.31 18.75
N ASN A 466 3.07 18.35 17.95
CA ASN A 466 2.01 19.31 17.61
C ASN A 466 1.36 19.88 18.90
N ASN A 467 0.14 19.43 19.22
CA ASN A 467 -0.61 19.83 20.41
C ASN A 467 -0.81 18.68 21.41
N ALA A 468 -0.37 17.46 21.10
CA ALA A 468 -0.50 16.31 21.98
C ALA A 468 0.74 16.16 22.85
N PHE A 469 0.55 15.79 24.12
CA PHE A 469 1.64 15.45 25.02
C PHE A 469 1.51 14.03 25.56
N THR A 470 2.65 13.40 25.83
CA THR A 470 2.74 12.09 26.49
C THR A 470 3.88 12.06 27.51
N VAL A 471 3.65 11.41 28.65
CA VAL A 471 4.63 11.24 29.72
C VAL A 471 4.36 9.97 30.52
N GLU A 472 5.40 9.18 30.75
CA GLU A 472 5.33 7.96 31.57
C GLU A 472 6.10 8.14 32.89
N GLN A 473 5.59 7.53 33.96
CA GLN A 473 6.33 7.34 35.20
C GLN A 473 6.08 5.96 35.80
N CYS A 474 7.17 5.29 36.18
CA CYS A 474 7.16 3.95 36.78
C CYS A 474 7.56 3.95 38.25
N ASN A 475 7.44 2.78 38.90
CA ASN A 475 7.71 2.56 40.33
C ASN A 475 6.84 3.42 41.25
N LEU A 476 5.58 3.63 40.85
CA LEU A 476 4.60 4.35 41.66
C LEU A 476 4.12 3.48 42.83
N PRO A 477 3.88 4.06 44.01
CA PRO A 477 3.39 3.31 45.16
C PRO A 477 1.99 2.75 44.90
N GLY A 478 1.69 1.57 45.44
CA GLY A 478 0.35 0.99 45.37
C GLY A 478 -0.72 1.83 46.07
N GLY A 479 -1.95 1.76 45.58
CA GLY A 479 -3.12 2.50 46.05
C GLY A 479 -3.44 3.72 45.19
N ASN A 480 -4.23 4.64 45.74
CA ASN A 480 -4.62 5.87 45.04
C ASN A 480 -3.40 6.79 44.85
N ASN A 481 -3.20 7.19 43.61
CA ASN A 481 -2.19 8.12 43.16
C ASN A 481 -2.87 9.28 42.43
N SER A 482 -2.11 10.36 42.25
CA SER A 482 -2.51 11.49 41.43
C SER A 482 -1.34 11.99 40.62
N VAL A 483 -1.64 12.54 39.45
CA VAL A 483 -0.69 13.29 38.64
C VAL A 483 -1.17 14.74 38.53
N THR A 484 -0.23 15.68 38.57
CA THR A 484 -0.46 17.08 38.21
C THR A 484 0.38 17.40 36.98
N VAL A 485 -0.26 17.71 35.87
CA VAL A 485 0.42 18.16 34.65
C VAL A 485 0.46 19.69 34.67
N THR A 486 1.62 20.27 34.42
CA THR A 486 1.85 21.71 34.36
C THR A 486 2.48 22.07 33.03
N ALA A 487 1.85 22.99 32.30
CA ALA A 487 2.38 23.57 31.07
C ALA A 487 2.83 25.00 31.38
N THR A 488 4.05 25.36 31.00
CA THR A 488 4.66 26.67 31.27
C THR A 488 5.22 27.26 29.99
N ASP A 489 4.96 28.55 29.77
CA ASP A 489 5.45 29.31 28.64
C ASP A 489 6.80 30.00 28.93
N THR A 490 7.40 30.64 27.94
CA THR A 490 8.68 31.37 28.10
C THR A 490 8.55 32.65 28.94
N THR A 491 7.32 33.15 29.15
CA THR A 491 7.03 34.29 30.02
C THR A 491 6.77 33.87 31.48
N ALA A 492 6.86 32.58 31.77
CA ALA A 492 6.59 31.92 33.04
C ALA A 492 5.10 31.95 33.48
N MET A 493 4.18 32.16 32.54
CA MET A 493 2.75 31.88 32.73
C MET A 493 2.52 30.37 32.59
N SER A 494 1.66 29.81 33.45
CA SER A 494 1.41 28.38 33.50
C SER A 494 -0.04 28.03 33.82
N SER A 495 -0.46 26.86 33.34
CA SER A 495 -1.69 26.19 33.77
C SER A 495 -1.35 24.82 34.33
N SER A 496 -2.28 24.23 35.09
CA SER A 496 -2.13 22.88 35.58
C SER A 496 -3.47 22.17 35.67
N GLU A 497 -3.45 20.87 35.42
CA GLU A 497 -4.62 20.00 35.49
C GLU A 497 -4.22 18.67 36.16
N SER A 498 -5.16 18.03 36.85
CA SER A 498 -4.86 16.85 37.67
C SER A 498 -5.79 15.69 37.40
N ALA A 499 -5.22 14.49 37.37
CA ALA A 499 -5.96 13.24 37.28
C ALA A 499 -5.60 12.32 38.45
N SER A 500 -6.58 11.57 38.93
CA SER A 500 -6.39 10.53 39.96
C SER A 500 -6.51 9.15 39.32
N PHE A 501 -5.70 8.22 39.79
CA PHE A 501 -5.67 6.84 39.30
C PHE A 501 -5.20 5.90 40.41
N THR A 502 -5.46 4.61 40.28
CA THR A 502 -5.06 3.62 41.28
C THR A 502 -3.97 2.73 40.69
N ILE A 503 -2.88 2.55 41.43
CA ILE A 503 -1.81 1.62 41.10
C ILE A 503 -2.01 0.36 41.93
N ASP A 504 -2.09 -0.79 41.28
CA ASP A 504 -1.86 -2.04 42.00
C ASP A 504 -0.35 -2.14 42.27
N ALA A 505 0.08 -2.43 43.49
CA ALA A 505 1.50 -2.72 43.75
C ALA A 505 1.85 -4.18 43.40
N GLY A 506 0.84 -5.05 43.29
CA GLY A 506 1.02 -6.49 43.24
C GLY A 506 1.48 -7.02 44.60
N GLN A 507 1.68 -8.33 44.67
CA GLN A 507 2.30 -9.00 45.81
C GLN A 507 3.67 -9.50 45.38
N THR A 508 4.72 -9.19 46.15
CA THR A 508 6.09 -9.60 45.83
C THR A 508 6.60 -10.62 46.84
N GLY A 509 7.11 -11.75 46.36
CA GLY A 509 7.81 -12.72 47.17
C GLY A 509 8.39 -13.86 46.34
N ASP A 510 9.04 -14.81 47.00
CA ASP A 510 9.52 -16.03 46.35
C ASP A 510 8.36 -16.95 45.96
N TYR A 511 8.63 -18.00 45.19
CA TYR A 511 7.58 -18.93 44.78
C TYR A 511 6.91 -19.62 45.99
N ASN A 512 7.57 -19.75 47.15
CA ASN A 512 6.97 -20.35 48.34
C ASN A 512 5.90 -19.41 48.93
N TYR A 513 6.19 -18.11 48.99
CA TYR A 513 5.21 -17.09 49.37
C TYR A 513 3.98 -17.17 48.46
N HIS A 514 4.18 -17.17 47.13
CA HIS A 514 3.07 -17.25 46.17
C HIS A 514 2.29 -18.57 46.23
N ILE A 515 2.94 -19.69 46.60
CA ILE A 515 2.23 -20.95 46.88
C ILE A 515 1.41 -20.87 48.17
N ASN A 516 1.96 -20.28 49.23
CA ASN A 516 1.31 -20.19 50.53
C ASN A 516 0.07 -19.27 50.51
N GLU A 517 0.15 -18.17 49.76
CA GLU A 517 -0.97 -17.25 49.54
C GLU A 517 -1.96 -17.77 48.48
N GLY A 518 -1.66 -18.90 47.83
CA GLY A 518 -2.51 -19.51 46.81
C GLY A 518 -2.49 -18.81 45.45
N HIS A 519 -1.60 -17.84 45.23
CA HIS A 519 -1.39 -17.18 43.94
C HIS A 519 -0.99 -18.18 42.84
N ILE A 520 -0.21 -19.20 43.18
CA ILE A 520 0.12 -20.35 42.32
C ILE A 520 -0.02 -21.66 43.11
N THR A 521 -0.09 -22.80 42.42
CA THR A 521 -0.13 -24.13 43.07
C THR A 521 0.89 -25.08 42.46
N TRP A 522 1.20 -26.17 43.16
CA TRP A 522 2.10 -27.21 42.66
C TRP A 522 1.67 -27.84 41.31
N GLY A 523 0.40 -27.70 40.91
CA GLY A 523 -0.13 -28.18 39.64
C GLY A 523 -0.47 -27.10 38.61
N SER A 524 -0.41 -25.81 38.95
CA SER A 524 -0.78 -24.70 38.08
C SER A 524 0.06 -23.46 38.41
N GLY A 525 0.82 -22.97 37.43
CA GLY A 525 1.73 -21.83 37.55
C GLY A 525 3.14 -22.16 38.02
N TYR A 526 3.29 -23.12 38.96
CA TYR A 526 4.59 -23.42 39.60
C TYR A 526 5.74 -23.68 38.62
N SER A 527 5.58 -24.59 37.64
CA SER A 527 6.68 -24.96 36.74
C SER A 527 7.13 -23.78 35.87
N ALA A 528 6.20 -22.96 35.40
CA ALA A 528 6.52 -21.78 34.60
C ALA A 528 7.20 -20.69 35.44
N CYS A 529 6.67 -20.41 36.64
CA CYS A 529 7.26 -19.44 37.57
C CYS A 529 8.67 -19.85 38.03
N TYR A 530 8.89 -21.14 38.32
CA TYR A 530 10.20 -21.64 38.72
C TYR A 530 11.21 -21.62 37.57
N LEU A 531 10.78 -21.91 36.34
CA LEU A 531 11.65 -21.81 35.16
C LEU A 531 12.06 -20.36 34.86
N ALA A 532 11.15 -19.41 35.04
CA ALA A 532 11.39 -18.00 34.77
C ALA A 532 12.19 -17.29 35.87
N PHE A 533 11.85 -17.51 37.15
CA PHE A 533 12.39 -16.73 38.28
C PHE A 533 13.22 -17.54 39.28
N GLY A 534 13.21 -18.88 39.19
CA GLY A 534 13.95 -19.75 40.11
C GLY A 534 13.51 -19.59 41.56
N THR A 535 14.43 -19.15 42.43
CA THR A 535 14.17 -18.84 43.86
C THR A 535 14.19 -17.34 44.14
N SER A 536 14.27 -16.49 43.11
CA SER A 536 14.22 -15.05 43.28
C SER A 536 12.80 -14.60 43.59
N ASP A 537 12.68 -13.46 44.29
CA ASP A 537 11.39 -12.81 44.47
C ASP A 537 10.87 -12.30 43.11
N PHE A 538 9.57 -12.44 42.88
CA PHE A 538 8.87 -11.88 41.73
C PHE A 538 7.55 -11.28 42.18
N THR A 539 6.96 -10.41 41.35
CA THR A 539 5.70 -9.74 41.66
C THR A 539 4.59 -10.36 40.85
N MET A 540 3.48 -10.71 41.50
CA MET A 540 2.26 -11.18 40.84
C MET A 540 1.12 -10.19 41.06
N ARG A 541 0.23 -10.12 40.06
CA ARG A 541 -0.99 -9.29 40.05
C ARG A 541 -2.19 -10.11 39.67
N GLU A 542 -3.35 -9.69 40.13
CA GLU A 542 -4.61 -10.37 39.89
C GLU A 542 -5.27 -9.83 38.60
N TYR A 543 -5.52 -10.71 37.62
CA TYR A 543 -6.15 -10.38 36.34
C TYR A 543 -7.52 -11.06 36.21
N PRO A 544 -8.51 -10.41 35.60
CA PRO A 544 -9.82 -11.02 35.32
C PRO A 544 -9.68 -12.30 34.50
N ALA A 545 -10.43 -13.33 34.89
CA ALA A 545 -10.38 -14.67 34.31
C ALA A 545 -11.77 -15.25 33.99
N GLY A 546 -12.81 -14.42 34.10
CA GLY A 546 -14.22 -14.76 33.95
C GLY A 546 -15.11 -13.91 34.87
N THR A 547 -16.41 -14.16 34.89
CA THR A 547 -17.36 -13.47 35.79
C THR A 547 -17.01 -13.76 37.25
N SER A 548 -16.50 -12.75 37.96
CA SER A 548 -16.08 -12.82 39.37
C SER A 548 -14.97 -13.84 39.66
N GLN A 549 -14.19 -14.21 38.63
CA GLN A 549 -12.98 -15.03 38.78
C GLN A 549 -11.76 -14.24 38.32
N CYS A 550 -10.66 -14.39 39.04
CA CYS A 550 -9.38 -13.82 38.70
C CYS A 550 -8.29 -14.89 38.74
N ASN A 551 -7.15 -14.62 38.11
CA ASN A 551 -5.94 -15.42 38.26
C ASN A 551 -4.74 -14.50 38.53
N TRP A 552 -3.78 -15.01 39.28
CA TRP A 552 -2.55 -14.27 39.55
C TRP A 552 -1.56 -14.53 38.43
N VAL A 553 -0.99 -13.48 37.83
CA VAL A 553 0.01 -13.56 36.76
C VAL A 553 1.23 -12.75 37.19
N ALA A 554 2.43 -13.27 36.93
CA ALA A 554 3.67 -12.57 37.23
C ALA A 554 3.97 -11.47 36.21
N ASP A 555 4.49 -10.35 36.71
CA ASP A 555 4.94 -9.23 35.89
C ASP A 555 6.03 -9.69 34.91
N GLY A 556 5.85 -9.39 33.62
CA GLY A 556 6.82 -9.71 32.57
C GLY A 556 6.91 -11.19 32.17
N GLU A 557 6.15 -12.09 32.79
CA GLU A 557 6.12 -13.52 32.45
C GLU A 557 4.68 -14.05 32.47
N PRO A 558 3.92 -13.88 31.38
CA PRO A 558 2.52 -14.29 31.30
C PRO A 558 2.30 -15.81 31.49
N SER A 559 3.33 -16.63 31.23
CA SER A 559 3.25 -18.08 31.44
C SER A 559 3.30 -18.46 32.93
N CYS A 560 3.88 -17.62 33.78
CA CYS A 560 3.86 -17.75 35.24
C CYS A 560 2.51 -17.27 35.77
N LYS A 561 1.51 -18.16 35.66
CA LYS A 561 0.11 -17.87 35.92
C LYS A 561 -0.55 -18.93 36.82
N GLY A 562 -1.25 -18.45 37.84
CA GLY A 562 -2.02 -19.25 38.79
C GLY A 562 -3.36 -19.77 38.27
N PRO A 563 -4.07 -20.57 39.08
CA PRO A 563 -5.41 -21.05 38.75
C PRO A 563 -6.45 -19.90 38.76
N ASN A 564 -7.59 -20.12 38.09
CA ASN A 564 -8.74 -19.24 38.23
C ASN A 564 -9.36 -19.43 39.62
N GLN A 565 -9.52 -18.34 40.36
CA GLN A 565 -10.01 -18.32 41.74
C GLN A 565 -10.89 -17.08 41.99
N ALA A 566 -11.56 -17.03 43.15
CA ALA A 566 -12.29 -15.83 43.55
C ALA A 566 -11.32 -14.66 43.74
N CYS A 567 -11.66 -13.48 43.23
CA CYS A 567 -10.81 -12.30 43.35
C CYS A 567 -10.66 -11.89 44.82
N SER A 568 -9.45 -11.50 45.21
CA SER A 568 -9.04 -11.34 46.61
C SER A 568 -9.52 -10.02 47.22
N VAL A 569 -9.88 -9.06 46.36
CA VAL A 569 -10.57 -7.83 46.73
C VAL A 569 -11.98 -7.93 46.14
N PRO A 570 -13.07 -7.65 46.90
CA PRO A 570 -14.31 -7.30 46.25
C PRO A 570 -13.99 -6.03 45.47
N THR A 571 -13.82 -6.15 44.17
CA THR A 571 -13.93 -5.01 43.30
C THR A 571 -15.32 -4.47 43.62
N THR A 572 -15.41 -3.33 44.32
CA THR A 572 -16.38 -2.35 43.84
C THR A 572 -16.04 -2.27 42.36
N PRO A 573 -16.94 -2.74 41.48
CA PRO A 573 -16.66 -2.63 40.07
C PRO A 573 -16.25 -1.19 39.83
N LEU A 574 -15.16 -1.00 39.08
CA LEU A 574 -14.76 0.33 38.69
C LEU A 574 -16.01 1.01 38.10
N ASP A 575 -16.32 2.19 38.62
CA ASP A 575 -17.45 3.04 38.23
C ASP A 575 -16.79 4.39 38.01
N SER A 576 -16.26 4.55 36.81
CA SER A 576 -15.33 5.61 36.45
C SER A 576 -16.01 6.98 36.35
N ASP A 577 -17.34 7.02 36.18
CA ASP A 577 -18.13 8.24 36.14
C ASP A 577 -19.06 8.48 37.35
N GLY A 578 -19.21 7.48 38.22
CA GLY A 578 -19.91 7.58 39.50
C GLY A 578 -21.43 7.53 39.39
N ASP A 579 -21.99 6.98 38.31
CA ASP A 579 -23.42 6.95 38.06
C ASP A 579 -24.16 5.78 38.75
N GLY A 580 -23.41 4.83 39.32
CA GLY A 580 -23.91 3.66 40.02
C GLY A 580 -24.00 2.39 39.15
N VAL A 581 -23.56 2.43 37.90
CA VAL A 581 -23.31 1.29 37.02
C VAL A 581 -21.81 1.00 37.00
N ALA A 582 -21.47 -0.28 36.93
CA ALA A 582 -20.07 -0.71 36.87
C ALA A 582 -19.53 -0.54 35.44
N ASP A 583 -18.31 -0.05 35.22
CA ASP A 583 -17.66 0.06 33.90
C ASP A 583 -17.80 -1.22 33.04
N SER A 584 -17.74 -2.39 33.68
CA SER A 584 -17.90 -3.68 32.99
C SER A 584 -19.32 -3.98 32.50
N LEU A 585 -20.30 -3.20 32.93
CA LEU A 585 -21.74 -3.29 32.68
C LEU A 585 -22.31 -1.94 32.22
N ASP A 586 -21.44 -0.95 32.00
CA ASP A 586 -21.79 0.41 31.66
C ASP A 586 -21.55 0.61 30.17
N ASN A 587 -22.60 0.96 29.42
CA ASN A 587 -22.50 1.30 28.02
C ASN A 587 -21.93 2.71 27.78
N CYS A 588 -21.71 3.50 28.84
CA CYS A 588 -20.92 4.72 28.83
C CYS A 588 -19.98 4.82 30.05
N PRO A 589 -18.92 3.99 30.16
CA PRO A 589 -18.09 3.89 31.36
C PRO A 589 -17.47 5.19 31.88
N ASN A 590 -17.45 6.26 31.07
CA ASN A 590 -16.87 7.56 31.42
C ASN A 590 -17.88 8.72 31.37
N ALA A 591 -19.17 8.44 31.17
CA ALA A 591 -20.20 9.46 31.01
C ALA A 591 -21.54 9.04 31.62
N ALA A 592 -21.81 9.57 32.83
CA ALA A 592 -22.89 9.12 33.70
C ALA A 592 -24.25 8.99 33.01
N ASN A 593 -24.76 7.76 32.91
CA ASN A 593 -26.03 7.41 32.29
C ASN A 593 -26.70 6.18 32.98
N ALA A 594 -27.07 6.33 34.25
CA ALA A 594 -27.61 5.24 35.09
C ALA A 594 -28.85 4.49 34.53
N ASN A 595 -29.47 4.98 33.46
CA ASN A 595 -30.57 4.32 32.75
C ASN A 595 -30.11 3.37 31.63
N GLN A 596 -28.84 3.39 31.25
CA GLN A 596 -28.22 2.53 30.22
C GLN A 596 -29.02 2.52 28.92
N ALA A 597 -29.48 3.70 28.49
CA ALA A 597 -30.23 3.84 27.24
C ALA A 597 -29.27 3.65 26.05
N ASP A 598 -29.68 2.80 25.12
CA ASP A 598 -28.97 2.38 23.90
C ASP A 598 -30.07 2.07 22.87
N ASN A 599 -30.42 3.06 22.03
CA ASN A 599 -31.59 2.93 21.16
C ASN A 599 -31.31 2.03 19.94
N ASP A 600 -30.07 1.95 19.48
CA ASP A 600 -29.68 1.18 18.29
C ASP A 600 -29.05 -0.19 18.62
N ASN A 601 -28.75 -0.44 19.89
CA ASN A 601 -28.24 -1.70 20.45
C ASN A 601 -26.84 -2.05 19.95
N ASP A 602 -26.00 -1.04 19.68
CA ASP A 602 -24.60 -1.25 19.29
C ASP A 602 -23.66 -1.49 20.49
N GLY A 603 -24.18 -1.28 21.71
CA GLY A 603 -23.46 -1.47 22.96
C GLY A 603 -22.81 -0.20 23.52
N ILE A 604 -22.96 0.95 22.84
CA ILE A 604 -22.57 2.28 23.30
C ILE A 604 -23.83 3.02 23.75
N GLY A 605 -23.80 3.65 24.92
CA GLY A 605 -24.98 4.34 25.44
C GLY A 605 -25.23 5.68 24.75
N ASN A 606 -26.50 6.08 24.63
CA ASN A 606 -26.93 7.32 23.95
C ASN A 606 -26.19 8.60 24.41
N VAL A 607 -25.62 8.60 25.62
CA VAL A 607 -24.92 9.75 26.21
C VAL A 607 -23.48 9.87 25.73
N CYS A 608 -22.85 8.76 25.35
CA CYS A 608 -21.48 8.67 24.85
C CYS A 608 -21.39 8.17 23.40
N ASP A 609 -22.53 7.85 22.81
CA ASP A 609 -22.67 7.51 21.40
C ASP A 609 -22.83 8.78 20.53
N SER A 610 -22.03 8.88 19.47
CA SER A 610 -22.14 9.93 18.46
C SER A 610 -23.30 9.71 17.49
N THR A 611 -23.85 8.49 17.44
CA THR A 611 -24.97 8.07 16.60
C THR A 611 -26.10 7.40 17.41
N PRO A 612 -26.68 8.03 18.47
CA PRO A 612 -27.56 7.39 19.46
C PRO A 612 -28.81 6.66 18.97
N ASP A 613 -29.12 6.69 17.68
CA ASP A 613 -30.27 6.06 17.04
C ASP A 613 -29.85 5.16 15.84
N GLY A 614 -28.56 4.82 15.69
CA GLY A 614 -28.07 3.91 14.65
C GLY A 614 -28.10 4.49 13.24
N ASN A 615 -28.32 5.79 13.12
CA ASN A 615 -28.29 6.49 11.84
C ASN A 615 -26.83 6.68 11.44
N ILE A 616 -26.24 5.63 10.90
CA ILE A 616 -25.28 5.79 9.82
C ILE A 616 -26.02 6.61 8.75
N LEU A 617 -25.51 7.79 8.41
CA LEU A 617 -26.01 8.49 7.22
C LEU A 617 -25.64 7.57 6.06
N ASP A 618 -26.63 6.88 5.52
CA ASP A 618 -26.58 6.03 4.32
C ASP A 618 -27.83 6.44 3.53
N ALA A 619 -27.70 7.50 2.75
CA ALA A 619 -28.84 8.20 2.17
C ALA A 619 -29.52 7.38 1.06
N ASP A 620 -28.84 6.37 0.50
CA ASP A 620 -29.38 5.50 -0.56
C ASP A 620 -29.63 4.04 -0.14
N ASN A 621 -29.24 3.65 1.07
CA ASN A 621 -29.44 2.35 1.71
C ASN A 621 -28.73 1.18 1.00
N ASP A 622 -27.52 1.38 0.50
CA ASP A 622 -26.74 0.33 -0.14
C ASP A 622 -25.84 -0.47 0.84
N GLY A 623 -25.74 0.00 2.09
CA GLY A 623 -24.93 -0.62 3.14
C GLY A 623 -23.54 0.00 3.30
N VAL A 624 -23.23 1.09 2.60
CA VAL A 624 -22.03 1.93 2.75
C VAL A 624 -22.44 3.26 3.40
N ASN A 625 -21.58 3.81 4.26
CA ASN A 625 -21.85 5.06 4.97
C ASN A 625 -21.49 6.26 4.09
N ASP A 626 -22.35 7.28 4.00
CA ASP A 626 -22.17 8.52 3.21
C ASP A 626 -20.78 9.16 3.35
N SER A 627 -20.10 8.97 4.49
CA SER A 627 -18.73 9.49 4.75
C SER A 627 -17.60 8.73 4.04
N ILE A 628 -17.87 7.52 3.56
CA ILE A 628 -16.94 6.63 2.83
C ILE A 628 -17.57 6.08 1.54
N ASP A 629 -18.79 6.46 1.23
CA ASP A 629 -19.52 6.09 0.03
C ASP A 629 -19.08 7.00 -1.14
N ASN A 630 -18.56 6.41 -2.21
CA ASN A 630 -18.21 7.15 -3.43
C ASN A 630 -19.43 7.52 -4.29
N CYS A 631 -20.63 7.07 -3.92
CA CYS A 631 -21.90 7.54 -4.45
C CYS A 631 -22.98 7.76 -3.35
N PRO A 632 -22.85 8.76 -2.46
CA PRO A 632 -23.72 8.94 -1.28
C PRO A 632 -25.23 9.11 -1.52
N ASN A 633 -25.70 9.09 -2.77
CA ASN A 633 -27.11 9.18 -3.11
C ASN A 633 -27.51 8.17 -4.21
N THR A 634 -26.63 7.26 -4.60
CA THR A 634 -26.87 6.23 -5.64
C THR A 634 -26.20 4.91 -5.29
N ALA A 635 -27.03 3.95 -4.87
CA ALA A 635 -26.58 2.69 -4.32
C ALA A 635 -25.56 1.92 -5.18
N ASN A 636 -24.37 1.67 -4.62
CA ASN A 636 -23.28 0.85 -5.15
C ASN A 636 -22.44 0.20 -4.03
N ALA A 637 -22.99 -0.84 -3.41
CA ALA A 637 -22.33 -1.57 -2.32
C ALA A 637 -20.93 -2.17 -2.67
N ASP A 638 -20.56 -2.25 -3.94
CA ASP A 638 -19.24 -2.70 -4.40
C ASP A 638 -18.20 -1.58 -4.50
N GLN A 639 -18.62 -0.32 -4.36
CA GLN A 639 -17.79 0.89 -4.36
C GLN A 639 -16.83 0.95 -5.55
N ALA A 640 -17.26 0.41 -6.70
CA ALA A 640 -16.42 0.37 -7.89
C ALA A 640 -16.17 1.78 -8.45
N ASP A 641 -14.90 2.11 -8.65
CA ASP A 641 -14.38 3.38 -9.16
C ASP A 641 -13.19 3.03 -10.06
N ASN A 642 -13.38 3.04 -11.38
CA ASN A 642 -12.37 2.50 -12.31
C ASN A 642 -11.26 3.50 -12.65
N ASP A 643 -11.55 4.80 -12.60
CA ASP A 643 -10.59 5.86 -12.90
C ASP A 643 -9.97 6.49 -11.65
N ASN A 644 -10.46 6.11 -10.46
CA ASN A 644 -9.95 6.45 -9.13
C ASN A 644 -10.05 7.94 -8.81
N ASP A 645 -11.09 8.61 -9.30
CA ASP A 645 -11.33 10.04 -9.04
C ASP A 645 -12.11 10.29 -7.73
N GLY A 646 -12.59 9.22 -7.08
CA GLY A 646 -13.34 9.25 -5.83
C GLY A 646 -14.86 9.33 -6.01
N ILE A 647 -15.37 9.29 -7.25
CA ILE A 647 -16.79 9.20 -7.60
C ILE A 647 -17.06 7.78 -8.12
N GLY A 648 -18.04 7.08 -7.55
CA GLY A 648 -18.31 5.69 -7.94
C GLY A 648 -18.88 5.60 -9.35
N ASN A 649 -18.56 4.50 -10.06
CA ASN A 649 -18.92 4.26 -11.45
C ASN A 649 -20.41 4.47 -11.79
N VAL A 650 -21.31 4.32 -10.81
CA VAL A 650 -22.77 4.45 -11.00
C VAL A 650 -23.27 5.89 -10.90
N CYS A 651 -22.53 6.77 -10.23
CA CYS A 651 -22.84 8.19 -10.07
C CYS A 651 -21.81 9.11 -10.75
N ASP A 652 -20.78 8.52 -11.33
CA ASP A 652 -19.80 9.19 -12.16
C ASP A 652 -20.32 9.33 -13.61
N ALA A 653 -20.13 10.53 -14.16
CA ALA A 653 -20.42 10.83 -15.56
C ALA A 653 -19.32 10.34 -16.50
N THR A 654 -18.13 10.05 -15.98
CA THR A 654 -16.96 9.56 -16.73
C THR A 654 -16.34 8.29 -16.11
N PRO A 655 -17.07 7.16 -15.96
CA PRO A 655 -16.64 5.97 -15.18
C PRO A 655 -15.38 5.22 -15.66
N ASP A 656 -14.70 5.73 -16.68
CA ASP A 656 -13.46 5.23 -17.25
C ASP A 656 -12.43 6.34 -17.56
N GLY A 657 -12.67 7.57 -17.08
CA GLY A 657 -11.82 8.73 -17.31
C GLY A 657 -11.85 9.26 -18.76
N THR A 658 -12.78 8.81 -19.60
CA THR A 658 -12.92 9.31 -20.98
C THR A 658 -14.26 10.01 -21.21
N ILE A 659 -14.20 11.23 -21.74
CA ILE A 659 -15.36 11.96 -22.24
C ILE A 659 -15.76 11.38 -23.60
N ALA A 660 -17.02 10.96 -23.73
CA ALA A 660 -17.58 10.53 -25.00
C ALA A 660 -17.60 11.71 -25.98
N ASP A 661 -16.77 11.62 -27.02
CA ASP A 661 -16.68 12.53 -28.17
C ASP A 661 -16.68 11.63 -29.42
N ALA A 662 -17.88 11.28 -29.87
CA ALA A 662 -18.11 10.21 -30.83
C ALA A 662 -17.61 10.54 -32.24
N ASP A 663 -17.45 11.83 -32.57
CA ASP A 663 -16.94 12.27 -33.86
C ASP A 663 -15.56 12.97 -33.82
N SER A 664 -14.99 13.10 -32.62
CA SER A 664 -13.63 13.56 -32.34
C SER A 664 -13.37 15.00 -32.78
N ASP A 665 -14.36 15.88 -32.62
CA ASP A 665 -14.24 17.30 -32.96
C ASP A 665 -13.78 18.20 -31.79
N GLY A 666 -13.69 17.63 -30.58
CA GLY A 666 -13.25 18.29 -29.37
C GLY A 666 -14.37 18.89 -28.51
N ILE A 667 -15.63 18.63 -28.84
CA ILE A 667 -16.81 18.92 -28.01
C ILE A 667 -17.38 17.60 -27.49
N GLU A 668 -17.75 17.54 -26.22
CA GLU A 668 -18.33 16.33 -25.61
C GLU A 668 -19.73 16.06 -26.17
N ASP A 669 -20.12 14.78 -26.39
CA ASP A 669 -21.41 14.39 -26.98
C ASP A 669 -22.63 15.04 -26.31
N ALA A 670 -22.53 15.36 -25.01
CA ALA A 670 -23.60 16.01 -24.23
C ALA A 670 -23.69 17.54 -24.46
N LEU A 671 -22.62 18.15 -24.96
CA LEU A 671 -22.47 19.57 -25.26
C LEU A 671 -22.43 19.84 -26.77
N ASP A 672 -22.37 18.79 -27.58
CA ASP A 672 -22.30 18.85 -29.03
C ASP A 672 -23.70 18.93 -29.67
N ASN A 673 -23.93 19.97 -30.47
CA ASN A 673 -25.16 20.15 -31.23
C ASN A 673 -25.22 19.29 -32.50
N CYS A 674 -24.16 18.57 -32.84
CA CYS A 674 -24.12 17.50 -33.84
C CYS A 674 -23.24 16.29 -33.41
N PRO A 675 -23.64 15.48 -32.41
CA PRO A 675 -22.82 14.42 -31.76
C PRO A 675 -22.22 13.30 -32.64
N LEU A 676 -22.48 13.32 -33.95
CA LEU A 676 -22.03 12.30 -34.90
C LEU A 676 -21.42 12.93 -36.16
N ILE A 677 -21.35 14.26 -36.25
CA ILE A 677 -20.86 15.03 -37.40
C ILE A 677 -20.06 16.23 -36.92
N ALA A 678 -18.73 16.07 -36.92
CA ALA A 678 -17.78 17.04 -36.43
C ALA A 678 -18.05 18.49 -36.88
N ASN A 679 -18.31 19.37 -35.91
CA ASN A 679 -18.48 20.81 -36.04
C ASN A 679 -18.02 21.56 -34.76
N ALA A 680 -16.72 21.60 -34.54
CA ALA A 680 -16.10 22.28 -33.39
C ALA A 680 -16.47 23.77 -33.20
N ASP A 681 -17.10 24.41 -34.18
CA ASP A 681 -17.62 25.79 -34.09
C ASP A 681 -19.04 25.88 -33.52
N GLN A 682 -19.74 24.75 -33.38
CA GLN A 682 -21.08 24.62 -32.81
C GLN A 682 -22.08 25.64 -33.40
N ALA A 683 -21.98 25.89 -34.71
CA ALA A 683 -22.86 26.81 -35.40
C ALA A 683 -24.31 26.29 -35.38
N ASP A 684 -25.23 27.13 -34.91
CA ASP A 684 -26.67 26.90 -34.84
C ASP A 684 -27.37 28.24 -35.12
N ALA A 685 -27.77 28.45 -36.37
CA ALA A 685 -28.20 29.74 -36.87
C ALA A 685 -29.64 30.12 -36.48
N ASP A 686 -30.50 29.14 -36.17
CA ASP A 686 -31.87 29.37 -35.72
C ASP A 686 -32.10 29.10 -34.22
N ALA A 687 -31.05 28.63 -33.53
CA ALA A 687 -30.98 28.38 -32.09
C ALA A 687 -31.96 27.30 -31.61
N ASP A 688 -32.22 26.29 -32.44
CA ASP A 688 -33.11 25.17 -32.10
C ASP A 688 -32.40 24.04 -31.32
N GLY A 689 -31.07 24.11 -31.19
CA GLY A 689 -30.22 23.14 -30.50
C GLY A 689 -29.64 22.06 -31.40
N THR A 690 -29.96 22.05 -32.69
CA THR A 690 -29.37 21.19 -33.72
C THR A 690 -28.37 22.01 -34.53
N GLY A 691 -27.13 21.54 -34.67
CA GLY A 691 -26.13 22.31 -35.41
C GLY A 691 -26.42 22.40 -36.92
N ASP A 692 -26.01 23.51 -37.53
CA ASP A 692 -26.26 23.83 -38.94
C ASP A 692 -25.85 22.69 -39.91
N VAL A 693 -24.85 21.90 -39.52
CA VAL A 693 -24.31 20.80 -40.35
C VAL A 693 -25.14 19.52 -40.28
N CYS A 694 -25.93 19.33 -39.22
CA CYS A 694 -26.81 18.19 -39.01
C CYS A 694 -28.31 18.56 -39.02
N ASP A 695 -28.64 19.84 -39.16
CA ASP A 695 -30.01 20.34 -39.33
C ASP A 695 -30.47 20.35 -40.80
N ALA A 696 -31.71 19.92 -41.04
CA ALA A 696 -32.38 19.97 -42.33
C ALA A 696 -32.99 21.34 -42.65
N THR A 697 -33.16 22.21 -41.65
CA THR A 697 -33.74 23.55 -41.76
C THR A 697 -32.88 24.63 -41.10
N PRO A 698 -31.61 24.84 -41.51
CA PRO A 698 -30.60 25.61 -40.74
C PRO A 698 -30.85 27.12 -40.60
N ASN A 699 -32.05 27.60 -40.89
CA ASN A 699 -32.45 29.01 -40.79
C ASN A 699 -33.88 29.15 -40.24
N GLY A 700 -34.41 28.13 -39.57
CA GLY A 700 -35.72 28.16 -38.93
C GLY A 700 -36.77 27.31 -39.63
N ASP A 701 -37.47 26.52 -38.83
CA ASP A 701 -38.78 25.95 -39.16
C ASP A 701 -39.83 27.06 -39.38
N PHE A 702 -40.63 26.94 -40.46
CA PHE A 702 -41.66 27.93 -40.78
C PHE A 702 -42.79 27.92 -39.73
N ALA A 703 -42.82 28.94 -38.86
CA ALA A 703 -43.90 29.10 -37.89
C ALA A 703 -45.23 29.41 -38.59
N CYS A 704 -46.18 28.47 -38.51
CA CYS A 704 -47.49 28.63 -39.13
C CYS A 704 -48.24 29.85 -38.59
N VAL A 705 -48.84 30.65 -39.49
CA VAL A 705 -49.57 31.88 -39.12
C VAL A 705 -51.02 31.80 -39.56
N GLU A 706 -51.95 32.08 -38.66
CA GLU A 706 -53.38 32.13 -38.97
C GLU A 706 -53.85 33.53 -39.33
N TYR A 707 -54.70 33.59 -40.36
CA TYR A 707 -55.39 34.80 -40.77
C TYR A 707 -56.88 34.57 -40.71
N THR A 708 -57.59 35.28 -39.83
CA THR A 708 -59.07 35.31 -39.81
C THR A 708 -59.58 36.61 -40.41
N ALA A 709 -60.23 36.56 -41.56
CA ALA A 709 -60.75 37.75 -42.24
C ALA A 709 -61.98 37.42 -43.11
N SER A 710 -62.64 38.47 -43.61
CA SER A 710 -63.71 38.26 -44.59
C SER A 710 -63.16 37.62 -45.87
N ASN A 711 -63.97 36.84 -46.58
CA ASN A 711 -63.56 36.23 -47.86
C ASN A 711 -63.11 37.28 -48.88
N TYR A 712 -63.72 38.48 -48.87
CA TYR A 712 -63.24 39.61 -49.65
C TYR A 712 -61.82 40.04 -49.28
N SER A 713 -61.55 40.17 -47.98
CA SER A 713 -60.26 40.58 -47.43
C SER A 713 -59.16 39.56 -47.73
N HIS A 714 -59.46 38.26 -47.67
CA HIS A 714 -58.51 37.20 -48.04
C HIS A 714 -58.06 37.31 -49.49
N VAL A 715 -59.00 37.51 -50.42
CA VAL A 715 -58.67 37.69 -51.84
C VAL A 715 -57.86 38.97 -52.06
N SER A 716 -58.23 40.08 -51.40
CA SER A 716 -57.50 41.35 -51.54
C SER A 716 -56.07 41.28 -51.00
N ALA A 717 -55.82 40.42 -50.02
CA ALA A 717 -54.52 40.24 -49.40
C ALA A 717 -53.68 39.13 -50.04
N GLY A 718 -54.15 38.54 -51.16
CA GLY A 718 -53.43 37.48 -51.86
C GLY A 718 -53.47 36.10 -51.19
N ARG A 719 -54.27 35.92 -50.13
CA ARG A 719 -54.41 34.63 -49.43
C ARG A 719 -55.45 33.71 -50.07
N ALA A 720 -56.31 34.24 -50.93
CA ALA A 720 -57.33 33.52 -51.66
C ALA A 720 -57.51 34.08 -53.09
N THR A 721 -58.17 33.35 -53.97
CA THR A 721 -58.59 33.80 -55.30
C THR A 721 -60.11 33.82 -55.42
N ASN A 722 -60.66 34.72 -56.22
CA ASN A 722 -62.11 34.76 -56.51
C ASN A 722 -62.38 34.15 -57.88
N ASN A 723 -63.25 33.14 -57.91
CA ASN A 723 -63.77 32.57 -59.15
C ASN A 723 -65.30 32.54 -59.10
N LEU A 724 -65.94 33.26 -60.04
CA LEU A 724 -67.41 33.34 -60.18
C LEU A 724 -68.18 33.71 -58.89
N GLY A 725 -67.56 34.49 -57.98
CA GLY A 725 -68.18 34.96 -56.75
C GLY A 725 -67.96 34.05 -55.54
N ILE A 726 -67.10 33.04 -55.65
CA ILE A 726 -66.66 32.15 -54.56
C ILE A 726 -65.16 32.34 -54.35
N ALA A 727 -64.72 32.39 -53.09
CA ALA A 727 -63.31 32.51 -52.71
C ALA A 727 -62.67 31.13 -52.47
N TYR A 728 -61.42 30.95 -52.92
CA TYR A 728 -60.63 29.72 -52.75
C TYR A 728 -59.24 30.04 -52.20
N ALA A 729 -58.76 29.32 -51.19
CA ALA A 729 -57.44 29.55 -50.59
C ALA A 729 -56.29 29.35 -51.61
N VAL A 730 -55.28 30.21 -51.57
CA VAL A 730 -54.08 30.10 -52.42
C VAL A 730 -53.18 28.99 -51.86
N GLY A 731 -52.84 27.99 -52.67
CA GLY A 731 -52.09 26.82 -52.22
C GLY A 731 -52.98 25.57 -52.20
N SER A 732 -53.79 25.41 -51.15
CA SER A 732 -54.70 24.26 -50.98
C SER A 732 -55.87 24.20 -51.96
N ASN A 733 -56.31 25.35 -52.49
CA ASN A 733 -57.58 25.52 -53.22
C ASN A 733 -58.84 25.19 -52.40
N ASP A 734 -58.78 25.28 -51.07
CA ASP A 734 -59.96 25.07 -50.24
C ASP A 734 -61.06 26.11 -50.50
N ASN A 735 -62.31 25.66 -50.57
CA ASN A 735 -63.45 26.53 -50.85
C ASN A 735 -63.90 27.27 -49.58
N LEU A 736 -63.76 28.60 -49.59
CA LEU A 736 -64.09 29.49 -48.47
C LEU A 736 -65.56 29.96 -48.49
N GLY A 737 -66.29 29.71 -49.58
CA GLY A 737 -67.66 30.18 -49.78
C GLY A 737 -67.73 31.54 -50.48
N LEU A 738 -68.87 32.24 -50.34
CA LEU A 738 -69.15 33.47 -51.10
C LEU A 738 -68.08 34.55 -50.88
N TRP A 739 -67.58 35.13 -51.97
CA TRP A 739 -66.65 36.26 -51.95
C TRP A 739 -67.41 37.54 -51.58
N ASN A 740 -67.48 37.82 -50.28
CA ASN A 740 -68.13 39.00 -49.72
C ASN A 740 -67.46 39.43 -48.40
N ILE A 741 -67.96 40.52 -47.83
CA ILE A 741 -67.47 41.10 -46.58
C ILE A 741 -68.15 40.54 -45.32
N PHE A 742 -69.16 39.68 -45.47
CA PHE A 742 -70.01 39.18 -44.37
C PHE A 742 -69.62 37.78 -43.90
N ILE A 743 -69.01 36.96 -44.78
CA ILE A 743 -68.49 35.63 -44.44
C ILE A 743 -67.02 35.78 -44.09
N THR A 744 -66.67 35.27 -42.90
CA THR A 744 -65.33 35.27 -42.35
C THR A 744 -64.84 33.83 -42.24
N THR A 745 -63.62 33.58 -42.70
CA THR A 745 -62.93 32.29 -42.61
C THR A 745 -61.56 32.46 -41.98
N THR A 746 -61.00 31.39 -41.45
CA THR A 746 -59.62 31.32 -40.98
C THR A 746 -58.79 30.52 -41.97
N LEU A 747 -57.65 31.07 -42.38
CA LEU A 747 -56.65 30.38 -43.20
C LEU A 747 -55.37 30.24 -42.39
N ALA A 748 -54.82 29.03 -42.33
CA ALA A 748 -53.49 28.75 -41.80
C ALA A 748 -52.48 28.83 -42.94
N GLN A 749 -51.43 29.62 -42.77
CA GLN A 749 -50.28 29.61 -43.66
C GLN A 749 -49.29 28.59 -43.13
N THR A 750 -49.11 27.47 -43.83
CA THR A 750 -48.28 26.33 -43.36
C THR A 750 -46.88 26.32 -44.00
N SER A 751 -46.66 27.13 -45.02
CA SER A 751 -45.35 27.49 -45.58
C SER A 751 -45.46 28.82 -46.32
N ASP A 752 -44.35 29.43 -46.73
CA ASP A 752 -44.39 30.73 -47.41
C ASP A 752 -45.29 30.69 -48.66
N GLY A 753 -46.32 31.53 -48.69
CA GLY A 753 -47.32 31.60 -49.77
C GLY A 753 -48.34 30.45 -49.87
N TYR A 754 -48.34 29.47 -48.96
CA TYR A 754 -49.27 28.33 -48.98
C TYR A 754 -50.31 28.39 -47.86
N TYR A 755 -51.61 28.45 -48.21
CA TYR A 755 -52.71 28.62 -47.26
C TYR A 755 -53.72 27.47 -47.33
N GLU A 756 -54.17 27.01 -46.15
CA GLU A 756 -55.17 25.96 -45.94
C GLU A 756 -56.35 26.48 -45.12
N LEU A 757 -57.56 25.98 -45.38
CA LEU A 757 -58.76 26.37 -44.61
C LEU A 757 -58.74 25.69 -43.24
N GLY A 758 -58.58 26.51 -42.20
CA GLY A 758 -58.55 26.03 -40.82
C GLY A 758 -57.55 26.79 -39.98
N SER A 759 -57.20 26.17 -38.86
CA SER A 759 -56.17 26.63 -37.92
C SER A 759 -54.87 25.86 -38.16
N CYS A 760 -53.76 26.43 -37.70
CA CYS A 760 -52.47 25.77 -37.71
C CYS A 760 -52.58 24.43 -36.97
N PRO A 761 -51.90 23.36 -37.45
CA PRO A 761 -51.83 22.10 -36.71
C PRO A 761 -51.36 22.37 -35.27
N ALA A 762 -51.99 21.72 -34.29
CA ALA A 762 -51.46 21.77 -32.93
C ALA A 762 -50.14 21.00 -32.92
N ASN A 763 -49.05 21.68 -32.53
CA ASN A 763 -47.75 21.06 -32.31
C ASN A 763 -47.81 20.02 -31.19
#